data_AF-A0A2S5CIU7-F1
#
_entry.id   AF-A0A2S5CIU7-F1
#
_cell.length_a   1.000
_cell.length_b   1.000
_cell.length_c   1.000
_cell.angle_alpha   90.00
_cell.angle_beta   90.00
_cell.angle_gamma   90.00
#
_symmetry.space_group_name_H-M   'P 1'
#
loop_
_entity.id
_entity.type
_entity.pdbx_description
1 polymer ?
#
loop_
_entity_poly.entity_id
_entity_poly.type
_entity_poly.pdbx_seq_one_letter_code
_entity_poly.pdbx_strand_id
1 'polypeptide(L)'
;MKTLQVLLEQLPTYLHPKVQAIADNTLHAQTPLQVCLVGEFSTGKSSLINTLLGEALLPTAREETTALPTFINYAPALQFELINTDGTNTAISQTQFAQYTVAAPDNALCSLLRYPAEWLTGLTLIDLPGLGSQSQRHSDYTHAQISAADTIIYLLSPRGASQGDLSLLRLIKQYGKHLMIAVAQWDSIEQSVQDGEQAPDLIEWQAKIAQETGVDLELIGVSKYGHQRDTVIHFLQDTKQRVESIREERFYAELEPLLKNSLGALESEQTACATSGAEETQALHTELLNQRQTLLAIKSDLYERSNQDQNQLEQHAEQITAQHRSQLTTVLNDLSPAVQMDDWQVFTESAYQHLKSQVLAAADDLKALSGNYGQLNLPDVDIQQFNLRLPPPAVIEFDNFLDTSRLSVLQAELEQKQQSADSELAKINGLPVVNVENTLQQISELRAERNAIAQQELPRISQTIGGSEDAAQMGKNIGHALDVAFIVFEGPAVIIKALSMLGKTAKTVKVLHTMNKVSQVVSDPGLGFLEKLSFSYWGEQLGRRFDQPTQNLDIIDPQAVAEQHELLRENEKQITAQRAELRRLEDLQQQRDYSSWALEQNQKEQQRLKANIQALQEKAEEAQREAEADAIRQQQALLSNYRQQIIKQSLVNFDQQTRPMVDLLRTTCKRYWQEQVQDTLAQRLQTIDTLNQQLQQAPEQKKATLAALQQQAEQVQAVLNSLKETTYVA
;
A
#
# COMPACT_ATOMS: atom_id res chain seq x y z
N MET A 1 -32.45 33.86 48.61
CA MET A 1 -32.16 35.19 48.00
C MET A 1 -32.06 36.31 49.05
N LYS A 2 -33.11 36.62 49.83
CA LYS A 2 -33.02 37.64 50.91
C LYS A 2 -31.95 37.31 51.97
N THR A 3 -31.81 36.03 52.32
CA THR A 3 -30.81 35.52 53.27
C THR A 3 -29.37 35.75 52.78
N LEU A 4 -29.09 35.50 51.50
CA LEU A 4 -27.77 35.72 50.89
C LEU A 4 -27.37 37.21 50.92
N GLN A 5 -28.30 38.10 50.61
CA GLN A 5 -28.02 39.54 50.58
C GLN A 5 -27.68 40.08 51.97
N VAL A 6 -28.43 39.66 53.00
CA VAL A 6 -28.13 39.97 54.41
C VAL A 6 -26.77 39.40 54.83
N LEU A 7 -26.44 38.18 54.39
CA LEU A 7 -25.18 37.52 54.70
C LEU A 7 -23.99 38.22 54.02
N LEU A 8 -24.14 38.67 52.77
CA LEU A 8 -23.15 39.48 52.07
C LEU A 8 -22.96 40.86 52.73
N GLU A 9 -24.02 41.51 53.21
CA GLU A 9 -23.93 42.78 53.94
C GLU A 9 -23.15 42.66 55.26
N GLN A 10 -23.18 41.48 55.89
CA GLN A 10 -22.47 41.20 57.14
C GLN A 10 -21.03 40.72 56.94
N LEU A 11 -20.67 40.25 55.75
CA LEU A 11 -19.33 39.77 55.42
C LEU A 11 -18.44 40.84 54.79
N PRO A 12 -17.12 40.76 55.01
CA PRO A 12 -16.14 41.59 54.29
C PRO A 12 -16.28 41.48 52.77
N THR A 13 -16.10 42.60 52.06
CA THR A 13 -16.30 42.69 50.59
C THR A 13 -15.44 41.71 49.79
N TYR A 14 -14.25 41.35 50.29
CA TYR A 14 -13.35 40.42 49.59
C TYR A 14 -13.87 38.98 49.57
N LEU A 15 -14.79 38.61 50.47
CA LEU A 15 -15.42 37.28 50.50
C LEU A 15 -16.64 37.20 49.58
N HIS A 16 -17.23 38.34 49.18
CA HIS A 16 -18.44 38.39 48.37
C HIS A 16 -18.39 37.51 47.11
N PRO A 17 -17.34 37.58 46.25
CA PRO A 17 -17.32 36.76 45.04
C PRO A 17 -17.24 35.26 45.34
N LYS A 18 -16.58 34.85 46.42
CA LYS A 18 -16.49 33.43 46.82
C LYS A 18 -17.82 32.92 47.37
N VAL A 19 -18.48 33.72 48.21
CA VAL A 19 -19.80 33.38 48.77
C VAL A 19 -20.87 33.36 47.69
N GLN A 20 -20.82 34.31 46.75
CA GLN A 20 -21.69 34.31 45.57
C GLN A 20 -21.48 33.05 44.72
N ALA A 21 -20.24 32.64 44.46
CA ALA A 21 -19.99 31.41 43.71
C ALA A 21 -20.56 30.16 44.40
N ILE A 22 -20.45 30.04 45.73
CA ILE A 22 -21.06 28.94 46.49
C ILE A 22 -22.59 29.02 46.41
N ALA A 23 -23.16 30.21 46.60
CA ALA A 23 -24.60 30.44 46.52
C ALA A 23 -25.15 30.12 45.13
N ASP A 24 -24.45 30.54 44.07
CA ASP A 24 -24.81 30.27 42.69
C ASP A 24 -24.83 28.77 42.42
N ASN A 25 -23.93 27.98 43.03
CA ASN A 25 -23.86 26.52 42.85
C ASN A 25 -24.84 25.71 43.73
N THR A 26 -25.36 26.31 44.80
CA THR A 26 -26.15 25.58 45.84
C THR A 26 -27.59 26.05 45.92
N LEU A 27 -27.84 27.35 45.84
CA LEU A 27 -29.15 27.99 46.06
C LEU A 27 -29.96 28.15 44.76
N HIS A 28 -29.95 27.15 43.89
CA HIS A 28 -30.71 27.13 42.64
C HIS A 28 -32.22 26.95 42.89
N ALA A 29 -32.97 28.01 43.24
CA ALA A 29 -34.38 27.86 43.62
C ALA A 29 -35.34 27.35 42.51
N GLN A 30 -34.90 27.25 41.24
CA GLN A 30 -35.78 26.92 40.11
C GLN A 30 -35.52 25.56 39.44
N THR A 31 -34.56 24.77 39.94
CA THR A 31 -34.28 23.44 39.39
C THR A 31 -35.01 22.33 40.18
N PRO A 32 -35.49 21.26 39.51
CA PRO A 32 -36.03 20.07 40.18
C PRO A 32 -35.07 19.52 41.24
N LEU A 33 -35.60 18.83 42.26
CA LEU A 33 -34.78 18.12 43.24
C LEU A 33 -33.95 17.04 42.51
N GLN A 34 -32.63 17.12 42.58
CA GLN A 34 -31.74 16.13 42.00
C GLN A 34 -31.38 15.05 43.01
N VAL A 35 -31.78 13.81 42.72
CA VAL A 35 -31.52 12.66 43.58
C VAL A 35 -30.65 11.66 42.84
N CYS A 36 -29.44 11.44 43.34
CA CYS A 36 -28.50 10.48 42.78
C CYS A 36 -28.49 9.18 43.58
N LEU A 37 -28.47 8.04 42.89
CA LEU A 37 -28.18 6.75 43.52
C LEU A 37 -26.68 6.47 43.46
N VAL A 38 -26.06 6.22 44.60
CA VAL A 38 -24.62 5.99 44.74
C VAL A 38 -24.38 4.66 45.45
N GLY A 39 -23.35 3.92 45.06
CA GLY A 39 -22.98 2.65 45.69
C GLY A 39 -22.09 1.80 44.77
N GLU A 40 -21.45 0.78 45.34
CA GLU A 40 -20.55 -0.13 44.61
C GLU A 40 -21.20 -0.71 43.34
N PHE A 41 -20.39 -1.20 42.41
CA PHE A 41 -20.91 -1.90 41.24
C PHE A 41 -21.87 -3.04 41.59
N SER A 42 -22.89 -3.21 40.75
CA SER A 42 -23.82 -4.34 40.84
C SER A 42 -24.54 -4.49 42.20
N THR A 43 -24.58 -3.41 43.00
CA THR A 43 -25.37 -3.32 44.24
C THR A 43 -26.88 -3.25 44.00
N GLY A 44 -27.32 -3.02 42.76
CA GLY A 44 -28.74 -3.00 42.40
C GLY A 44 -29.37 -1.61 42.32
N LYS A 45 -28.61 -0.56 42.00
CA LYS A 45 -29.11 0.81 41.79
C LYS A 45 -30.24 0.88 40.76
N SER A 46 -29.99 0.45 39.52
CA SER A 46 -30.99 0.41 38.46
C SER A 46 -32.18 -0.50 38.80
N SER A 47 -31.92 -1.60 39.53
CA SER A 47 -32.98 -2.47 40.06
C SER A 47 -33.88 -1.75 41.08
N LEU A 48 -33.30 -0.97 42.00
CA LEU A 48 -34.07 -0.17 42.95
C LEU A 48 -34.92 0.87 42.22
N ILE A 49 -34.37 1.54 41.21
CA ILE A 49 -35.14 2.51 40.44
C ILE A 49 -36.30 1.84 39.71
N ASN A 50 -36.07 0.70 39.06
CA ASN A 50 -37.15 -0.09 38.45
C ASN A 50 -38.24 -0.45 39.47
N THR A 51 -37.85 -0.85 40.69
CA THR A 51 -38.80 -1.08 41.78
C THR A 51 -39.58 0.19 42.15
N LEU A 52 -38.91 1.36 42.23
CA LEU A 52 -39.56 2.63 42.54
C LEU A 52 -40.56 3.04 41.45
N LEU A 53 -40.19 2.86 40.18
CA LEU A 53 -41.08 3.10 39.03
C LEU A 53 -42.22 2.09 38.97
N GLY A 54 -42.00 0.86 39.44
CA GLY A 54 -42.96 -0.25 39.36
C GLY A 54 -42.86 -1.05 38.05
N GLU A 55 -41.91 -0.71 37.19
CA GLU A 55 -41.68 -1.33 35.88
C GLU A 55 -40.17 -1.52 35.62
N ALA A 56 -39.81 -2.59 34.92
CA ALA A 56 -38.42 -2.89 34.56
C ALA A 56 -38.01 -2.14 33.27
N LEU A 57 -37.70 -0.85 33.40
CA LEU A 57 -37.36 0.03 32.27
C LEU A 57 -35.85 0.20 32.07
N LEU A 58 -35.09 0.19 33.16
CA LEU A 58 -33.63 0.26 33.15
C LEU A 58 -33.02 -1.14 33.05
N PRO A 59 -31.89 -1.31 32.36
CA PRO A 59 -31.18 -2.58 32.33
C PRO A 59 -30.62 -2.94 33.72
N THR A 60 -30.74 -4.21 34.13
CA THR A 60 -30.31 -4.70 35.46
C THR A 60 -29.36 -5.90 35.40
N ALA A 61 -28.62 -6.11 34.31
CA ALA A 61 -27.74 -7.27 34.15
C ALA A 61 -26.54 -7.22 35.12
N ARG A 62 -25.88 -8.37 35.33
CA ARG A 62 -24.74 -8.53 36.26
C ARG A 62 -23.42 -7.95 35.72
N GLU A 63 -23.34 -7.70 34.43
CA GLU A 63 -22.20 -7.07 33.74
C GLU A 63 -22.42 -5.55 33.61
N GLU A 64 -21.38 -4.81 33.21
CA GLU A 64 -21.38 -3.34 33.08
C GLU A 64 -22.61 -2.86 32.26
N THR A 65 -23.61 -2.30 32.94
CA THR A 65 -24.94 -2.10 32.34
C THR A 65 -25.36 -0.64 32.18
N THR A 66 -24.62 0.28 32.77
CA THR A 66 -24.86 1.72 32.66
C THR A 66 -23.58 2.43 32.22
N ALA A 67 -23.41 2.59 30.90
CA ALA A 67 -22.33 3.36 30.29
C ALA A 67 -22.67 4.87 30.19
N LEU A 68 -23.97 5.21 30.20
CA LEU A 68 -24.47 6.59 30.18
C LEU A 68 -25.24 6.92 31.47
N PRO A 69 -25.01 8.11 32.08
CA PRO A 69 -25.89 8.62 33.12
C PRO A 69 -27.32 8.71 32.58
N THR A 70 -28.28 8.21 33.36
CA THR A 70 -29.70 8.18 32.99
C THR A 70 -30.49 9.08 33.90
N PHE A 71 -31.09 10.13 33.33
CA PHE A 71 -31.96 11.06 34.04
C PHE A 71 -33.41 10.61 33.89
N ILE A 72 -34.17 10.65 34.98
CA ILE A 72 -35.54 10.16 35.01
C ILE A 72 -36.42 11.28 35.56
N ASN A 73 -37.28 11.79 34.67
CA ASN A 73 -38.10 12.96 34.91
C ASN A 73 -39.58 12.64 34.71
N TYR A 74 -40.45 13.38 35.38
CA TYR A 74 -41.88 13.32 35.10
C TYR A 74 -42.21 13.79 33.68
N ALA A 75 -43.16 13.09 33.04
CA ALA A 75 -43.89 13.53 31.87
C ALA A 75 -45.26 12.86 31.81
N PRO A 76 -46.26 13.44 31.12
CA PRO A 76 -47.59 12.83 30.99
C PRO A 76 -47.59 11.52 30.18
N ALA A 77 -46.53 11.24 29.43
CA ALA A 77 -46.39 10.02 28.63
C ALA A 77 -44.98 9.44 28.77
N LEU A 78 -44.87 8.12 28.64
CA LEU A 78 -43.59 7.41 28.61
C LEU A 78 -42.82 7.80 27.35
N GLN A 79 -41.61 8.36 27.50
CA GLN A 79 -40.73 8.71 26.39
C GLN A 79 -39.29 8.36 26.73
N PHE A 80 -38.53 7.96 25.73
CA PHE A 80 -37.11 7.69 25.83
C PHE A 80 -36.38 8.64 24.90
N GLU A 81 -35.37 9.31 25.43
CA GLU A 81 -34.65 10.39 24.79
C GLU A 81 -33.15 10.18 24.99
N LEU A 82 -32.36 10.57 24.00
CA LEU A 82 -30.91 10.61 24.05
C LEU A 82 -30.47 12.06 23.88
N ILE A 83 -29.74 12.58 24.86
CA ILE A 83 -29.12 13.89 24.77
C ILE A 83 -27.74 13.70 24.17
N ASN A 84 -27.50 14.32 23.02
CA ASN A 84 -26.23 14.25 22.31
C ASN A 84 -25.24 15.31 22.85
N THR A 85 -23.96 15.16 22.52
CA THR A 85 -22.88 16.08 22.93
C THR A 85 -23.03 17.49 22.37
N ASP A 86 -23.78 17.67 21.28
CA ASP A 86 -24.15 18.97 20.71
C ASP A 86 -25.37 19.62 21.41
N GLY A 87 -25.92 18.97 22.45
CA GLY A 87 -27.09 19.41 23.19
C GLY A 87 -28.43 19.10 22.52
N THR A 88 -28.43 18.42 21.36
CA THR A 88 -29.68 18.00 20.71
C THR A 88 -30.32 16.81 21.42
N ASN A 89 -31.64 16.73 21.34
CA ASN A 89 -32.41 15.65 21.93
C ASN A 89 -32.99 14.76 20.83
N THR A 90 -32.70 13.47 20.88
CA THR A 90 -33.17 12.47 19.93
C THR A 90 -34.14 11.50 20.62
N ALA A 91 -35.38 11.45 20.15
CA ALA A 91 -36.33 10.44 20.62
C ALA A 91 -35.90 9.04 20.15
N ILE A 92 -35.87 8.09 21.07
CA ILE A 92 -35.46 6.70 20.82
C ILE A 92 -36.54 5.72 21.27
N SER A 93 -36.50 4.50 20.73
CA SER A 93 -37.36 3.41 21.20
C SER A 93 -36.88 2.84 22.54
N GLN A 94 -37.74 2.15 23.27
CA GLN A 94 -37.36 1.44 24.51
C GLN A 94 -36.22 0.43 24.28
N THR A 95 -36.23 -0.28 23.15
CA THR A 95 -35.16 -1.22 22.79
C THR A 95 -33.84 -0.51 22.54
N GLN A 96 -33.86 0.66 21.88
CA GLN A 96 -32.67 1.49 21.69
C GLN A 96 -32.19 2.08 23.02
N PHE A 97 -33.11 2.51 23.89
CA PHE A 97 -32.76 3.02 25.22
C PHE A 97 -32.02 1.95 26.03
N ALA A 98 -32.57 0.73 26.12
CA ALA A 98 -31.92 -0.37 26.84
C ALA A 98 -30.54 -0.73 26.24
N GLN A 99 -30.37 -0.61 24.93
CA GLN A 99 -29.08 -0.83 24.26
C GLN A 99 -28.10 0.31 24.57
N TYR A 100 -28.51 1.57 24.43
CA TYR A 100 -27.64 2.74 24.58
C TYR A 100 -27.25 3.01 26.02
N THR A 101 -28.11 2.67 26.99
CA THR A 101 -27.75 2.73 28.41
C THR A 101 -26.62 1.76 28.74
N VAL A 102 -26.53 0.61 28.06
CA VAL A 102 -25.46 -0.39 28.25
C VAL A 102 -24.23 -0.09 27.39
N ALA A 103 -24.44 0.34 26.14
CA ALA A 103 -23.40 0.65 25.17
C ALA A 103 -23.67 2.04 24.55
N ALA A 104 -23.02 3.05 25.13
CA ALA A 104 -23.19 4.45 24.74
C ALA A 104 -22.82 4.70 23.27
N PRO A 105 -23.67 5.37 22.47
CA PRO A 105 -23.25 5.96 21.19
C PRO A 105 -22.15 7.01 21.41
N ASP A 106 -21.18 7.12 20.50
CA ASP A 106 -20.02 8.03 20.62
C ASP A 106 -20.40 9.52 20.81
N ASN A 107 -21.59 9.90 20.35
CA ASN A 107 -22.13 11.26 20.43
C ASN A 107 -23.16 11.47 21.55
N ALA A 108 -23.31 10.53 22.48
CA ALA A 108 -24.29 10.62 23.56
C ALA A 108 -23.70 11.19 24.86
N LEU A 109 -24.36 12.20 25.43
CA LEU A 109 -24.03 12.79 26.73
C LEU A 109 -24.73 12.06 27.88
N CYS A 110 -26.05 11.88 27.76
CA CYS A 110 -26.86 11.18 28.74
C CYS A 110 -28.15 10.64 28.11
N SER A 111 -28.78 9.68 28.78
CA SER A 111 -30.12 9.21 28.43
C SER A 111 -31.16 9.88 29.33
N LEU A 112 -32.33 10.13 28.77
CA LEU A 112 -33.44 10.77 29.48
C LEU A 112 -34.69 9.88 29.36
N LEU A 113 -35.16 9.41 30.51
CA LEU A 113 -36.40 8.66 30.67
C LEU A 113 -37.48 9.61 31.20
N ARG A 114 -38.52 9.81 30.40
CA ARG A 114 -39.71 10.56 30.79
C ARG A 114 -40.77 9.56 31.25
N TYR A 115 -41.16 9.58 32.52
CA TYR A 115 -42.05 8.57 33.11
C TYR A 115 -43.31 9.19 33.76
N PRO A 116 -44.52 8.62 33.52
CA PRO A 116 -45.79 9.16 34.03
C PRO A 116 -46.08 8.76 35.48
N ALA A 117 -45.21 9.14 36.41
CA ALA A 117 -45.46 9.00 37.84
C ALA A 117 -45.53 10.35 38.54
N GLU A 118 -46.66 10.65 39.19
CA GLU A 118 -46.89 11.96 39.83
C GLU A 118 -45.83 12.32 40.87
N TRP A 119 -45.29 11.32 41.59
CA TRP A 119 -44.25 11.52 42.60
C TRP A 119 -42.90 11.99 42.01
N LEU A 120 -42.66 11.81 40.70
CA LEU A 120 -41.51 12.37 39.99
C LEU A 120 -41.67 13.86 39.64
N THR A 121 -42.86 14.45 39.81
CA THR A 121 -43.07 15.85 39.44
C THR A 121 -42.13 16.74 40.25
N GLY A 122 -41.29 17.57 39.62
CA GLY A 122 -40.33 18.42 40.32
C GLY A 122 -39.17 17.67 40.99
N LEU A 123 -38.98 16.39 40.63
CA LEU A 123 -37.89 15.53 41.08
C LEU A 123 -37.23 14.88 39.87
N THR A 124 -35.91 14.77 39.90
CA THR A 124 -35.11 14.09 38.89
C THR A 124 -34.33 12.99 39.58
N LEU A 125 -34.67 11.73 39.29
CA LEU A 125 -33.83 10.60 39.69
C LEU A 125 -32.70 10.47 38.68
N ILE A 126 -31.49 10.22 39.18
CA ILE A 126 -30.30 10.09 38.37
C ILE A 126 -29.71 8.71 38.67
N ASP A 127 -29.78 7.82 37.67
CA ASP A 127 -29.05 6.56 37.68
C ASP A 127 -27.67 6.80 37.09
N LEU A 128 -26.64 6.42 37.83
CA LEU A 128 -25.26 6.67 37.47
C LEU A 128 -24.57 5.34 37.18
N PRO A 129 -23.64 5.30 36.21
CA PRO A 129 -22.71 4.19 36.05
C PRO A 129 -22.17 3.75 37.40
N GLY A 130 -22.17 2.44 37.69
CA GLY A 130 -21.70 1.95 38.98
C GLY A 130 -20.23 2.29 39.27
N LEU A 131 -19.82 2.17 40.53
CA LEU A 131 -18.50 2.58 40.97
C LEU A 131 -17.41 1.50 40.75
N GLY A 132 -16.62 1.79 39.70
CA GLY A 132 -15.33 1.26 39.24
C GLY A 132 -14.15 1.16 40.17
N SER A 133 -13.79 -0.02 40.69
CA SER A 133 -12.42 -0.17 41.20
C SER A 133 -11.41 -0.19 40.03
N GLN A 134 -10.40 0.70 40.10
CA GLN A 134 -9.13 0.76 39.33
C GLN A 134 -8.92 1.82 38.22
N SER A 135 -9.51 3.02 38.26
CA SER A 135 -8.89 4.16 37.53
C SER A 135 -9.15 5.54 38.13
N GLN A 136 -8.15 6.44 38.00
CA GLN A 136 -8.19 7.85 38.41
C GLN A 136 -9.38 8.62 37.79
N ARG A 137 -9.79 8.26 36.56
CA ARG A 137 -10.91 8.87 35.82
C ARG A 137 -12.28 8.70 36.51
N HIS A 138 -12.44 7.67 37.35
CA HIS A 138 -13.72 7.39 38.00
C HIS A 138 -13.89 8.20 39.30
N SER A 139 -12.80 8.63 39.93
CA SER A 139 -12.86 9.49 41.14
C SER A 139 -13.48 10.84 40.80
N ASP A 140 -12.97 11.52 39.77
CA ASP A 140 -13.43 12.86 39.39
C ASP A 140 -14.90 12.87 38.96
N TYR A 141 -15.33 11.82 38.26
CA TYR A 141 -16.73 11.63 37.87
C TYR A 141 -17.64 11.43 39.09
N THR A 142 -17.23 10.57 40.02
CA THR A 142 -17.96 10.34 41.29
C THR A 142 -18.05 11.62 42.12
N HIS A 143 -16.95 12.39 42.22
CA HIS A 143 -16.91 13.68 42.89
C HIS A 143 -17.85 14.70 42.23
N ALA A 144 -17.81 14.82 40.90
CA ALA A 144 -18.69 15.73 40.16
C ALA A 144 -20.17 15.39 40.35
N GLN A 145 -20.50 14.09 40.42
CA GLN A 145 -21.86 13.61 40.62
C GLN A 145 -22.40 13.84 42.03
N ILE A 146 -21.60 13.53 43.06
CA ILE A 146 -21.94 13.84 44.44
C ILE A 146 -22.11 15.35 44.59
N SER A 147 -21.24 16.15 43.95
CA SER A 147 -21.32 17.61 43.95
C SER A 147 -22.57 18.16 43.26
N ALA A 148 -23.04 17.55 42.17
CA ALA A 148 -24.24 18.01 41.46
C ALA A 148 -25.56 17.70 42.21
N ALA A 149 -25.65 16.58 42.94
CA ALA A 149 -26.88 16.13 43.59
C ALA A 149 -27.35 17.03 44.76
N ASP A 150 -28.65 17.15 44.97
CA ASP A 150 -29.20 17.70 46.22
C ASP A 150 -29.29 16.61 47.29
N THR A 151 -29.64 15.39 46.87
CA THR A 151 -29.86 14.24 47.75
C THR A 151 -29.23 12.98 47.19
N ILE A 152 -28.70 12.15 48.09
CA ILE A 152 -28.05 10.89 47.74
C ILE A 152 -28.78 9.75 48.41
N ILE A 153 -29.15 8.74 47.62
CA ILE A 153 -29.54 7.43 48.11
C ILE A 153 -28.32 6.52 47.98
N TYR A 154 -27.69 6.20 49.11
CA TYR A 154 -26.51 5.35 49.14
C TYR A 154 -26.89 3.89 49.32
N LEU A 155 -26.55 3.04 48.36
CA LEU A 155 -26.82 1.59 48.40
C LEU A 155 -25.61 0.85 48.96
N LEU A 156 -25.81 0.25 50.13
CA LEU A 156 -24.87 -0.68 50.74
C LEU A 156 -25.10 -2.10 50.23
N SER A 157 -23.99 -2.83 50.07
CA SER A 157 -23.99 -4.26 49.82
C SER A 157 -24.62 -5.03 51.00
N PRO A 158 -25.29 -6.18 50.76
CA PRO A 158 -25.80 -7.04 51.82
C PRO A 158 -24.69 -7.66 52.70
N ARG A 159 -23.41 -7.40 52.40
CA ARG A 159 -22.24 -7.82 53.19
C ARG A 159 -21.73 -6.75 54.16
N GLY A 160 -22.33 -5.56 54.15
CA GLY A 160 -21.94 -4.42 54.98
C GLY A 160 -21.00 -3.45 54.27
N ALA A 161 -20.68 -2.35 54.96
CA ALA A 161 -19.89 -1.25 54.42
C ALA A 161 -18.41 -1.62 54.24
N SER A 162 -17.90 -1.46 53.02
CA SER A 162 -16.49 -1.58 52.68
C SER A 162 -15.70 -0.31 53.06
N GLN A 163 -14.37 -0.36 53.00
CA GLN A 163 -13.54 0.85 53.18
C GLN A 163 -13.79 1.90 52.09
N GLY A 164 -14.17 1.46 50.89
CA GLY A 164 -14.61 2.34 49.80
C GLY A 164 -15.90 3.06 50.18
N ASP A 165 -16.88 2.34 50.74
CA ASP A 165 -18.14 2.92 51.19
C ASP A 165 -17.94 3.98 52.27
N LEU A 166 -17.12 3.67 53.28
CA LEU A 166 -16.85 4.59 54.38
C LEU A 166 -16.15 5.88 53.90
N SER A 167 -15.27 5.76 52.89
CA SER A 167 -14.60 6.91 52.29
C SER A 167 -15.58 7.81 51.53
N LEU A 168 -16.50 7.22 50.76
CA LEU A 168 -17.54 7.95 50.03
C LEU A 168 -18.56 8.60 50.97
N LEU A 169 -18.98 7.91 52.03
CA LEU A 169 -19.90 8.45 53.03
C LEU A 169 -19.29 9.68 53.76
N ARG A 170 -17.98 9.66 54.06
CA ARG A 170 -17.27 10.84 54.58
C ARG A 170 -17.33 12.01 53.60
N LEU A 171 -17.11 11.73 52.32
CA LEU A 171 -17.14 12.75 51.27
C LEU A 171 -18.53 13.35 51.10
N ILE A 172 -19.57 12.52 51.07
CA ILE A 172 -20.98 12.93 51.00
C ILE A 172 -21.33 13.85 52.17
N LYS A 173 -20.91 13.49 53.38
CA LYS A 173 -21.08 14.32 54.58
C LYS A 173 -20.35 15.66 54.47
N GLN A 174 -19.13 15.68 53.96
CA GLN A 174 -18.35 16.92 53.76
C GLN A 174 -19.04 17.89 52.78
N TYR A 175 -19.69 17.37 51.75
CA TYR A 175 -20.47 18.18 50.81
C TYR A 175 -21.85 18.60 51.36
N GLY A 176 -22.20 18.26 52.60
CA GLY A 176 -23.48 18.65 53.21
C GLY A 176 -24.70 18.11 52.47
N LYS A 177 -24.58 16.93 51.83
CA LYS A 177 -25.66 16.34 51.03
C LYS A 177 -26.70 15.69 51.93
N HIS A 178 -27.97 15.86 51.59
CA HIS A 178 -29.02 15.07 52.24
C HIS A 178 -28.88 13.60 51.84
N LEU A 179 -28.97 12.69 52.80
CA LEU A 179 -28.53 11.31 52.62
C LEU A 179 -29.55 10.32 53.19
N MET A 180 -29.80 9.25 52.43
CA MET A 180 -30.46 8.02 52.90
C MET A 180 -29.53 6.83 52.64
N ILE A 181 -29.38 5.93 53.61
CA ILE A 181 -28.59 4.71 53.44
C ILE A 181 -29.53 3.51 53.33
N ALA A 182 -29.46 2.82 52.19
CA ALA A 182 -30.29 1.67 51.88
C ALA A 182 -29.42 0.40 51.76
N VAL A 183 -29.80 -0.68 52.45
CA VAL A 183 -29.13 -1.98 52.35
C VAL A 183 -29.82 -2.79 51.25
N ALA A 184 -29.12 -3.00 50.15
CA ALA A 184 -29.66 -3.68 48.98
C ALA A 184 -29.79 -5.20 49.19
N GLN A 185 -30.63 -5.83 48.37
CA GLN A 185 -30.85 -7.28 48.36
C GLN A 185 -31.34 -7.82 49.72
N TRP A 186 -32.16 -7.03 50.43
CA TRP A 186 -32.71 -7.42 51.73
C TRP A 186 -33.52 -8.73 51.67
N ASP A 187 -34.12 -9.02 50.52
CA ASP A 187 -34.79 -10.29 50.23
C ASP A 187 -33.84 -11.51 50.35
N SER A 188 -32.58 -11.36 49.91
CA SER A 188 -31.58 -12.42 50.03
C SER A 188 -31.14 -12.61 51.48
N ILE A 189 -31.08 -11.53 52.25
CA ILE A 189 -30.75 -11.58 53.68
C ILE A 189 -31.89 -12.29 54.43
N GLU A 190 -33.15 -11.91 54.17
CA GLU A 190 -34.32 -12.55 54.76
C GLU A 190 -34.35 -14.05 54.45
N GLN A 191 -34.02 -14.45 53.22
CA GLN A 191 -33.95 -15.86 52.83
C GLN A 191 -32.80 -16.61 53.52
N SER A 192 -31.59 -16.03 53.56
CA SER A 192 -30.43 -16.60 54.28
C SER A 192 -30.74 -16.85 55.76
N VAL A 193 -31.44 -15.91 56.40
CA VAL A 193 -31.88 -16.04 57.80
C VAL A 193 -32.90 -17.16 57.96
N GLN A 194 -33.81 -17.33 57.01
CA GLN A 194 -34.74 -18.47 56.99
C GLN A 194 -34.02 -19.81 56.80
N ASP A 195 -32.94 -19.83 56.03
CA ASP A 195 -32.10 -21.01 55.77
C ASP A 195 -31.13 -21.34 56.92
N GLY A 196 -31.15 -20.54 58.00
CA GLY A 196 -30.42 -20.80 59.26
C GLY A 196 -29.12 -20.02 59.44
N GLU A 197 -28.80 -19.07 58.57
CA GLU A 197 -27.68 -18.14 58.76
C GLU A 197 -28.00 -17.08 59.83
N GLN A 198 -26.97 -16.50 60.44
CA GLN A 198 -27.16 -15.40 61.39
C GLN A 198 -27.56 -14.12 60.65
N ALA A 199 -28.58 -13.42 61.16
CA ALA A 199 -28.99 -12.13 60.61
C ALA A 199 -27.88 -11.09 60.78
N PRO A 200 -27.63 -10.24 59.75
CA PRO A 200 -26.69 -9.13 59.89
C PRO A 200 -27.22 -8.13 60.91
N ASP A 201 -26.33 -7.66 61.79
CA ASP A 201 -26.66 -6.65 62.80
C ASP A 201 -26.56 -5.25 62.19
N LEU A 202 -27.71 -4.72 61.76
CA LEU A 202 -27.80 -3.37 61.21
C LEU A 202 -27.44 -2.29 62.23
N ILE A 203 -27.67 -2.53 63.53
CA ILE A 203 -27.33 -1.57 64.59
C ILE A 203 -25.80 -1.50 64.73
N GLU A 204 -25.12 -2.64 64.66
CA GLU A 204 -23.65 -2.69 64.64
C GLU A 204 -23.09 -1.98 63.40
N TRP A 205 -23.68 -2.19 62.23
CA TRP A 205 -23.24 -1.50 61.00
C TRP A 205 -23.46 0.00 61.07
N GLN A 206 -24.63 0.44 61.56
CA GLN A 206 -24.92 1.86 61.78
C GLN A 206 -23.90 2.46 62.76
N ALA A 207 -23.65 1.81 63.89
CA ALA A 207 -22.68 2.29 64.88
C ALA A 207 -21.27 2.40 64.30
N LYS A 208 -20.84 1.43 63.49
CA LYS A 208 -19.56 1.47 62.78
C LYS A 208 -19.49 2.63 61.78
N ILE A 209 -20.51 2.81 60.95
CA ILE A 209 -20.58 3.92 59.98
C ILE A 209 -20.55 5.25 60.72
N ALA A 210 -21.32 5.40 61.79
CA ALA A 210 -21.35 6.60 62.61
C ALA A 210 -19.98 6.89 63.24
N GLN A 211 -19.30 5.87 63.78
CA GLN A 211 -17.97 6.04 64.38
C GLN A 211 -16.92 6.45 63.34
N GLU A 212 -16.92 5.83 62.16
CA GLU A 212 -15.87 6.03 61.17
C GLU A 212 -16.11 7.24 60.25
N THR A 213 -17.37 7.61 60.01
CA THR A 213 -17.74 8.67 59.04
C THR A 213 -18.45 9.85 59.70
N GLY A 214 -18.97 9.66 60.91
CA GLY A 214 -19.84 10.61 61.59
C GLY A 214 -21.26 10.68 61.02
N VAL A 215 -21.64 9.78 60.10
CA VAL A 215 -23.01 9.67 59.59
C VAL A 215 -23.78 8.71 60.48
N ASP A 216 -24.71 9.23 61.28
CA ASP A 216 -25.58 8.44 62.15
C ASP A 216 -27.00 8.45 61.57
N LEU A 217 -27.26 7.51 60.67
CA LEU A 217 -28.53 7.36 59.97
C LEU A 217 -28.99 5.91 60.06
N GLU A 218 -30.30 5.72 60.18
CA GLU A 218 -30.93 4.40 60.14
C GLU A 218 -30.68 3.72 58.78
N LEU A 219 -30.37 2.42 58.83
CA LEU A 219 -30.16 1.59 57.65
C LEU A 219 -31.48 0.98 57.19
N ILE A 220 -31.90 1.28 55.97
CA ILE A 220 -33.20 0.88 55.41
C ILE A 220 -33.00 -0.31 54.47
N GLY A 221 -33.59 -1.48 54.77
CA GLY A 221 -33.54 -2.64 53.88
C GLY A 221 -34.36 -2.39 52.62
N VAL A 222 -33.78 -2.62 51.43
CA VAL A 222 -34.50 -2.50 50.15
C VAL A 222 -34.30 -3.73 49.27
N SER A 223 -35.33 -4.07 48.48
CA SER A 223 -35.28 -5.21 47.57
C SER A 223 -35.90 -4.91 46.20
N LYS A 224 -35.53 -5.74 45.21
CA LYS A 224 -36.15 -5.70 43.88
C LYS A 224 -37.64 -6.11 43.88
N TYR A 225 -38.12 -6.71 44.96
CA TYR A 225 -39.52 -7.12 45.11
C TYR A 225 -40.39 -6.06 45.79
N GLY A 226 -39.85 -4.87 46.04
CA GLY A 226 -40.61 -3.76 46.62
C GLY A 226 -40.54 -3.66 48.15
N HIS A 227 -39.64 -4.40 48.82
CA HIS A 227 -39.46 -4.24 50.26
C HIS A 227 -39.11 -2.77 50.57
N GLN A 228 -39.93 -2.14 51.42
CA GLN A 228 -39.83 -0.72 51.83
C GLN A 228 -39.85 0.31 50.67
N ARG A 229 -40.44 -0.03 49.52
CA ARG A 229 -40.62 0.90 48.39
C ARG A 229 -41.33 2.20 48.82
N ASP A 230 -42.40 2.07 49.59
CA ASP A 230 -43.19 3.22 50.05
C ASP A 230 -42.38 4.13 50.98
N THR A 231 -41.49 3.56 51.80
CA THR A 231 -40.55 4.31 52.67
C THR A 231 -39.62 5.17 51.83
N VAL A 232 -39.05 4.62 50.76
CA VAL A 232 -38.16 5.36 49.85
C VAL A 232 -38.91 6.47 49.10
N ILE A 233 -40.13 6.20 48.62
CA ILE A 233 -40.97 7.22 47.97
C ILE A 233 -41.34 8.32 48.96
N HIS A 234 -41.70 7.97 50.19
CA HIS A 234 -42.02 8.93 51.25
C HIS A 234 -40.81 9.82 51.58
N PHE A 235 -39.61 9.22 51.70
CA PHE A 235 -38.36 9.98 51.85
C PHE A 235 -38.19 10.99 50.71
N LEU A 236 -38.31 10.55 49.45
CA LEU A 236 -38.18 11.44 48.30
C LEU A 236 -39.20 12.58 48.26
N GLN A 237 -40.44 12.32 48.70
CA GLN A 237 -41.48 13.33 48.80
C GLN A 237 -41.21 14.33 49.93
N ASP A 238 -40.74 13.87 51.09
CA ASP A 238 -40.32 14.74 52.20
C ASP A 238 -39.14 15.62 51.78
N THR A 239 -38.11 15.02 51.18
CA THR A 239 -36.95 15.71 50.63
C THR A 239 -37.36 16.78 49.62
N LYS A 240 -38.33 16.48 48.74
CA LYS A 240 -38.85 17.44 47.76
C LYS A 240 -39.53 18.64 48.44
N GLN A 241 -40.30 18.42 49.50
CA GLN A 241 -40.91 19.51 50.27
C GLN A 241 -39.86 20.37 50.99
N ARG A 242 -38.72 19.76 51.33
CA ARG A 242 -37.60 20.37 52.04
C ARG A 242 -36.45 20.78 51.13
N VAL A 243 -36.63 20.82 49.81
CA VAL A 243 -35.53 21.09 48.86
C VAL A 243 -34.86 22.45 49.13
N GLU A 244 -35.64 23.47 49.49
CA GLU A 244 -35.10 24.78 49.84
C GLU A 244 -34.23 24.70 51.10
N SER A 245 -34.68 24.02 52.15
CA SER A 245 -33.91 23.87 53.40
C SER A 245 -32.66 23.02 53.18
N ILE A 246 -32.75 21.94 52.39
CA ILE A 246 -31.59 21.08 52.05
C ILE A 246 -30.52 21.88 51.30
N ARG A 247 -30.93 22.69 50.32
CA ARG A 247 -30.00 23.55 49.57
C ARG A 247 -29.39 24.63 50.47
N GLU A 248 -30.15 25.17 51.42
CA GLU A 248 -29.63 26.09 52.44
C GLU A 248 -28.63 25.40 53.40
N GLU A 249 -28.95 24.21 53.91
CA GLU A 249 -28.05 23.39 54.73
C GLU A 249 -26.73 23.11 54.01
N ARG A 250 -26.81 22.71 52.73
CA ARG A 250 -25.65 22.51 51.87
C ARG A 250 -24.84 23.80 51.68
N PHE A 251 -25.51 24.91 51.37
CA PHE A 251 -24.86 26.21 51.24
C PHE A 251 -24.08 26.57 52.51
N TYR A 252 -24.66 26.35 53.69
CA TYR A 252 -23.99 26.60 54.96
C TYR A 252 -22.84 25.62 55.25
N ALA A 253 -23.00 24.34 54.91
CA ALA A 253 -21.94 23.34 55.04
C ALA A 253 -20.71 23.66 54.16
N GLU A 254 -20.91 24.21 52.96
CA GLU A 254 -19.82 24.67 52.09
C GLU A 254 -19.27 26.05 52.52
N LEU A 255 -20.09 26.91 53.10
CA LEU A 255 -19.71 28.24 53.57
C LEU A 255 -18.89 28.19 54.88
N GLU A 256 -19.23 27.31 55.82
CA GLU A 256 -18.55 27.21 57.11
C GLU A 256 -17.02 27.00 56.99
N PRO A 257 -16.50 26.03 56.20
CA PRO A 257 -15.06 25.86 56.05
C PRO A 257 -14.40 27.05 55.35
N LEU A 258 -15.08 27.70 54.40
CA LEU A 258 -14.58 28.94 53.78
C LEU A 258 -14.38 30.04 54.82
N LEU A 259 -15.39 30.25 55.68
CA LEU A 259 -15.34 31.28 56.72
C LEU A 259 -14.33 30.94 57.81
N LYS A 260 -14.24 29.69 58.25
CA LYS A 260 -13.21 29.23 59.22
C LYS A 260 -11.80 29.47 58.69
N ASN A 261 -11.55 29.14 57.42
CA ASN A 261 -10.27 29.38 56.78
C ASN A 261 -9.96 30.88 56.68
N SER A 262 -10.96 31.70 56.35
CA SER A 262 -10.78 33.15 56.31
C SER A 262 -10.53 33.74 57.69
N LEU A 263 -11.21 33.25 58.72
CA LEU A 263 -11.02 33.71 60.10
C LEU A 263 -9.61 33.38 60.58
N GLY A 264 -9.13 32.16 60.37
CA GLY A 264 -7.75 31.78 60.75
C GLY A 264 -6.68 32.60 60.02
N ALA A 265 -6.94 32.99 58.77
CA ALA A 265 -6.08 33.94 58.07
C ALA A 265 -6.09 35.31 58.75
N LEU A 266 -7.27 35.89 59.01
CA LEU A 266 -7.40 37.18 59.69
C LEU A 266 -6.76 37.20 61.09
N GLU A 267 -6.93 36.14 61.89
CA GLU A 267 -6.29 35.98 63.20
C GLU A 267 -4.76 35.98 63.09
N SER A 268 -4.23 35.32 62.07
CA SER A 268 -2.79 35.31 61.79
C SER A 268 -2.28 36.71 61.41
N GLU A 269 -3.02 37.45 60.58
CA GLU A 269 -2.67 38.83 60.20
C GLU A 269 -2.79 39.81 61.38
N GLN A 270 -3.79 39.63 62.25
CA GLN A 270 -3.93 40.42 63.47
C GLN A 270 -2.77 40.19 64.44
N THR A 271 -2.37 38.93 64.64
CA THR A 271 -1.22 38.58 65.48
C THR A 271 0.06 39.24 64.96
N ALA A 272 0.17 39.38 63.62
CA ALA A 272 1.25 40.12 62.96
C ALA A 272 1.20 41.64 63.14
N CYS A 273 0.01 42.22 63.26
CA CYS A 273 -0.16 43.66 63.47
C CYS A 273 -0.12 44.07 64.96
N ALA A 274 -0.53 43.19 65.89
CA ALA A 274 -0.67 43.47 67.32
C ALA A 274 0.64 43.42 68.09
N THR A 275 1.65 42.74 67.53
CA THR A 275 2.94 42.53 68.18
C THR A 275 3.63 43.88 68.40
N SER A 276 3.66 44.29 69.68
CA SER A 276 4.14 45.61 70.12
C SER A 276 5.55 45.53 70.73
N GLY A 277 6.03 44.32 71.05
CA GLY A 277 7.37 44.06 71.56
C GLY A 277 8.39 43.85 70.45
N ALA A 278 9.60 44.41 70.59
CA ALA A 278 10.68 44.26 69.62
C ALA A 278 11.08 42.78 69.41
N GLU A 279 11.06 41.96 70.47
CA GLU A 279 11.42 40.54 70.42
C GLU A 279 10.35 39.69 69.69
N GLU A 280 9.07 39.89 69.97
CA GLU A 280 7.99 39.13 69.30
C GLU A 280 7.81 39.56 67.84
N THR A 281 7.99 40.85 67.53
CA THR A 281 8.03 41.34 66.13
C THR A 281 9.17 40.68 65.36
N GLN A 282 10.32 40.51 66.01
CA GLN A 282 11.48 39.87 65.40
C GLN A 282 11.30 38.35 65.27
N ALA A 283 10.63 37.70 66.24
CA ALA A 283 10.28 36.28 66.15
C ALA A 283 9.30 36.02 64.99
N LEU A 284 8.22 36.80 64.89
CA LEU A 284 7.24 36.65 63.82
C LEU A 284 7.79 37.04 62.45
N HIS A 285 8.65 38.06 62.38
CA HIS A 285 9.38 38.37 61.15
C HIS A 285 10.29 37.21 60.73
N THR A 286 10.96 36.57 61.68
CA THR A 286 11.79 35.38 61.42
C THR A 286 10.92 34.21 60.94
N GLU A 287 9.73 34.03 61.51
CA GLU A 287 8.77 32.99 61.09
C GLU A 287 8.22 33.24 59.67
N LEU A 288 7.82 34.47 59.33
CA LEU A 288 7.39 34.81 57.97
C LEU A 288 8.53 34.67 56.95
N LEU A 289 9.76 35.01 57.33
CA LEU A 289 10.93 34.75 56.49
C LEU A 289 11.17 33.24 56.27
N ASN A 290 10.96 32.42 57.30
CA ASN A 290 11.08 30.97 57.21
C ASN A 290 9.95 30.35 56.36
N GLN A 291 8.71 30.80 56.52
CA GLN A 291 7.57 30.41 55.67
C GLN A 291 7.81 30.83 54.22
N ARG A 292 8.33 32.04 53.99
CA ARG A 292 8.75 32.50 52.65
C ARG A 292 9.84 31.61 52.07
N GLN A 293 10.86 31.24 52.84
CA GLN A 293 11.90 30.31 52.39
C GLN A 293 11.33 28.94 52.04
N THR A 294 10.39 28.44 52.84
CA THR A 294 9.72 27.16 52.58
C THR A 294 8.88 27.22 51.32
N LEU A 295 8.11 28.30 51.10
CA LEU A 295 7.37 28.50 49.84
C LEU A 295 8.30 28.67 48.64
N LEU A 296 9.47 29.29 48.79
CA LEU A 296 10.46 29.38 47.71
C LEU A 296 11.09 28.01 47.40
N ALA A 297 11.30 27.16 48.41
CA ALA A 297 11.75 25.78 48.22
C ALA A 297 10.66 24.94 47.53
N ILE A 298 9.41 25.02 48.00
CA ILE A 298 8.27 24.37 47.34
C ILE A 298 8.13 24.87 45.90
N LYS A 299 8.33 26.17 45.66
CA LYS A 299 8.35 26.75 44.32
C LYS A 299 9.42 26.07 43.47
N SER A 300 10.68 26.02 43.91
CA SER A 300 11.75 25.36 43.13
C SER A 300 11.43 23.91 42.83
N ASP A 301 10.94 23.16 43.82
CA ASP A 301 10.59 21.75 43.66
C ASP A 301 9.46 21.56 42.64
N LEU A 302 8.45 22.45 42.66
CA LEU A 302 7.35 22.42 41.69
C LEU A 302 7.81 22.83 40.28
N TYR A 303 8.79 23.73 40.14
CA TYR A 303 9.40 24.01 38.83
C TYR A 303 10.18 22.82 38.29
N GLU A 304 10.95 22.14 39.14
CA GLU A 304 11.64 20.91 38.75
C GLU A 304 10.65 19.81 38.37
N ARG A 305 9.60 19.61 39.17
CA ARG A 305 8.56 18.64 38.89
C ARG A 305 7.76 18.99 37.62
N SER A 306 7.45 20.26 37.39
CA SER A 306 6.82 20.72 36.16
C SER A 306 7.66 20.41 34.92
N ASN A 307 8.98 20.63 35.00
CA ASN A 307 9.90 20.30 33.91
C ASN A 307 10.01 18.79 33.71
N GLN A 308 10.05 18.01 34.79
CA GLN A 308 10.07 16.55 34.73
C GLN A 308 8.79 16.01 34.08
N ASP A 309 7.63 16.48 34.52
CA ASP A 309 6.32 16.11 33.97
C ASP A 309 6.21 16.47 32.48
N GLN A 310 6.63 17.68 32.09
CA GLN A 310 6.65 18.08 30.67
C GLN A 310 7.56 17.18 29.84
N ASN A 311 8.77 16.88 30.33
CA ASN A 311 9.71 16.00 29.62
C ASN A 311 9.20 14.55 29.54
N GLN A 312 8.63 14.02 30.64
CA GLN A 312 8.06 12.68 30.66
C GLN A 312 6.86 12.58 29.72
N LEU A 313 5.97 13.59 29.74
CA LEU A 313 4.82 13.63 28.85
C LEU A 313 5.25 13.72 27.38
N GLU A 314 6.25 14.54 27.06
CA GLU A 314 6.81 14.63 25.70
C GLU A 314 7.40 13.29 25.25
N GLN A 315 8.18 12.63 26.11
CA GLN A 315 8.75 11.31 25.82
C GLN A 315 7.67 10.25 25.60
N HIS A 316 6.62 10.19 26.43
CA HIS A 316 5.54 9.23 26.26
C HIS A 316 4.73 9.52 24.99
N ALA A 317 4.44 10.79 24.69
CA ALA A 317 3.74 11.16 23.46
C ALA A 317 4.54 10.81 22.21
N GLU A 318 5.86 11.04 22.22
CA GLU A 318 6.78 10.61 21.16
C GLU A 318 6.84 9.09 21.03
N GLN A 319 6.83 8.35 22.15
CA GLN A 319 6.81 6.88 22.13
C GLN A 319 5.50 6.33 21.54
N ILE A 320 4.35 6.87 21.93
CA ILE A 320 3.04 6.46 21.40
C ILE A 320 2.97 6.72 19.89
N THR A 321 3.33 7.93 19.46
CA THR A 321 3.33 8.26 18.03
C THR A 321 4.32 7.40 17.25
N ALA A 322 5.52 7.15 17.78
CA ALA A 322 6.50 6.25 17.17
C ALA A 322 6.00 4.79 17.10
N GLN A 323 5.31 4.31 18.14
CA GLN A 323 4.74 2.97 18.19
C GLN A 323 3.66 2.78 17.13
N HIS A 324 2.67 3.68 17.06
CA HIS A 324 1.62 3.62 16.04
C HIS A 324 2.18 3.79 14.62
N ARG A 325 3.14 4.69 14.45
CA ARG A 325 3.84 4.84 13.17
C ARG A 325 4.57 3.56 12.74
N SER A 326 5.20 2.88 13.69
CA SER A 326 5.87 1.59 13.45
C SER A 326 4.87 0.51 13.08
N GLN A 327 3.76 0.40 13.82
CA GLN A 327 2.67 -0.53 13.52
C GLN A 327 2.09 -0.28 12.12
N LEU A 328 1.80 0.98 11.79
CA LEU A 328 1.34 1.39 10.47
C LEU A 328 2.36 1.01 9.38
N THR A 329 3.65 1.25 9.63
CA THR A 329 4.73 0.87 8.70
C THR A 329 4.73 -0.64 8.42
N THR A 330 4.62 -1.46 9.47
CA THR A 330 4.57 -2.92 9.34
C THR A 330 3.35 -3.36 8.56
N VAL A 331 2.15 -2.92 8.93
CA VAL A 331 0.90 -3.27 8.26
C VAL A 331 0.94 -2.86 6.79
N LEU A 332 1.39 -1.65 6.47
CA LEU A 332 1.48 -1.17 5.08
C LEU A 332 2.51 -1.95 4.26
N ASN A 333 3.59 -2.43 4.87
CA ASN A 333 4.58 -3.28 4.21
C ASN A 333 4.07 -4.71 3.99
N ASP A 334 3.23 -5.22 4.88
CA ASP A 334 2.63 -6.55 4.78
C ASP A 334 1.42 -6.59 3.84
N LEU A 335 0.77 -5.45 3.61
CA LEU A 335 -0.31 -5.32 2.61
C LEU A 335 0.21 -5.60 1.20
N SER A 336 -0.20 -6.74 0.67
CA SER A 336 -0.01 -7.20 -0.71
C SER A 336 1.39 -6.90 -1.26
N PRO A 337 2.42 -7.68 -0.87
CA PRO A 337 3.81 -7.42 -1.26
C PRO A 337 4.05 -7.42 -2.78
N ALA A 338 3.16 -8.07 -3.55
CA ALA A 338 3.12 -8.03 -5.01
C ALA A 338 1.72 -7.58 -5.48
N VAL A 339 1.48 -6.27 -5.52
CA VAL A 339 0.21 -5.69 -5.99
C VAL A 339 0.09 -5.88 -7.51
N GLN A 340 -1.01 -6.50 -7.95
CA GLN A 340 -1.39 -6.55 -9.36
C GLN A 340 -2.30 -5.37 -9.73
N MET A 341 -2.47 -5.13 -11.03
CA MET A 341 -3.24 -3.98 -11.53
C MET A 341 -4.72 -4.04 -11.10
N ASP A 342 -5.31 -5.24 -11.05
CA ASP A 342 -6.70 -5.46 -10.64
C ASP A 342 -6.92 -5.21 -9.13
N ASP A 343 -5.90 -5.44 -8.32
CA ASP A 343 -5.95 -5.28 -6.86
C ASP A 343 -5.60 -3.87 -6.39
N TRP A 344 -5.24 -2.96 -7.32
CA TRP A 344 -4.75 -1.62 -6.98
C TRP A 344 -5.74 -0.82 -6.14
N GLN A 345 -7.03 -0.84 -6.51
CA GLN A 345 -8.06 -0.13 -5.75
C GLN A 345 -8.22 -0.71 -4.34
N VAL A 346 -8.24 -2.04 -4.22
CA VAL A 346 -8.34 -2.74 -2.94
C VAL A 346 -7.15 -2.40 -2.04
N PHE A 347 -5.94 -2.36 -2.61
CA PHE A 347 -4.73 -1.94 -1.91
C PHE A 347 -4.83 -0.50 -1.42
N THR A 348 -5.22 0.46 -2.28
CA THR A 348 -5.32 1.88 -1.92
C THR A 348 -6.34 2.12 -0.80
N GLU A 349 -7.50 1.45 -0.86
CA GLU A 349 -8.54 1.56 0.15
C GLU A 349 -8.10 0.94 1.48
N SER A 350 -7.47 -0.25 1.44
CA SER A 350 -6.94 -0.90 2.64
C SER A 350 -5.87 -0.05 3.33
N ALA A 351 -4.93 0.52 2.55
CA ALA A 351 -3.91 1.42 3.07
C ALA A 351 -4.52 2.67 3.72
N TYR A 352 -5.57 3.23 3.13
CA TYR A 352 -6.32 4.36 3.68
C TYR A 352 -7.02 4.01 5.00
N GLN A 353 -7.72 2.87 5.07
CA GLN A 353 -8.40 2.43 6.30
C GLN A 353 -7.43 2.18 7.44
N HIS A 354 -6.28 1.55 7.16
CA HIS A 354 -5.24 1.32 8.17
C HIS A 354 -4.60 2.63 8.65
N LEU A 355 -4.35 3.58 7.74
CA LEU A 355 -3.91 4.93 8.12
C LEU A 355 -4.91 5.60 9.07
N LYS A 356 -6.19 5.64 8.69
CA LYS A 356 -7.25 6.25 9.49
C LYS A 356 -7.37 5.61 10.87
N SER A 357 -7.39 4.28 10.93
CA SER A 357 -7.44 3.52 12.19
C SER A 357 -6.26 3.83 13.10
N GLN A 358 -5.03 3.90 12.57
CA GLN A 358 -3.84 4.18 13.37
C GLN A 358 -3.79 5.63 13.86
N VAL A 359 -4.25 6.60 13.06
CA VAL A 359 -4.37 8.00 13.52
C VAL A 359 -5.39 8.11 14.66
N LEU A 360 -6.54 7.45 14.55
CA LEU A 360 -7.56 7.44 15.61
C LEU A 360 -7.05 6.79 16.90
N ALA A 361 -6.39 5.63 16.79
CA ALA A 361 -5.81 4.97 17.96
C ALA A 361 -4.74 5.83 18.64
N ALA A 362 -3.86 6.47 17.86
CA ALA A 362 -2.87 7.40 18.41
C ALA A 362 -3.53 8.62 19.08
N ALA A 363 -4.63 9.13 18.51
CA ALA A 363 -5.41 10.22 19.10
C ALA A 363 -6.01 9.82 20.46
N ASP A 364 -6.59 8.63 20.57
CA ASP A 364 -7.16 8.12 21.82
C ASP A 364 -6.09 7.92 22.91
N ASP A 365 -4.93 7.38 22.55
CA ASP A 365 -3.81 7.18 23.48
C ASP A 365 -3.19 8.52 23.93
N LEU A 366 -3.07 9.49 23.03
CA LEU A 366 -2.64 10.86 23.38
C LEU A 366 -3.67 11.58 24.26
N LYS A 367 -4.96 11.38 24.01
CA LYS A 367 -6.04 11.90 24.87
C LYS A 367 -6.00 11.23 26.25
N ALA A 368 -5.61 9.96 26.31
CA ALA A 368 -5.48 9.25 27.57
C ALA A 368 -4.39 9.83 28.48
N LEU A 369 -3.26 10.25 27.88
CA LEU A 369 -2.18 10.97 28.58
C LEU A 369 -2.61 12.33 29.13
N SER A 370 -3.61 12.99 28.53
CA SER A 370 -4.05 14.32 28.97
C SER A 370 -4.84 14.29 30.27
N GLY A 371 -5.29 13.12 30.75
CA GLY A 371 -6.25 12.99 31.85
C GLY A 371 -5.88 13.78 33.13
N ASN A 372 -4.59 13.85 33.46
CA ASN A 372 -4.10 14.57 34.65
C ASN A 372 -3.98 16.09 34.46
N TYR A 373 -4.11 16.58 33.23
CA TYR A 373 -3.88 17.98 32.84
C TYR A 373 -5.13 18.64 32.21
N GLY A 374 -6.26 17.93 32.19
CA GLY A 374 -7.54 18.37 31.62
C GLY A 374 -7.93 17.64 30.32
N GLN A 375 -9.19 17.77 29.92
CA GLN A 375 -9.69 17.14 28.70
C GLN A 375 -9.08 17.79 27.45
N LEU A 376 -8.45 16.98 26.60
CA LEU A 376 -7.99 17.40 25.28
C LEU A 376 -9.13 17.24 24.26
N ASN A 377 -9.57 18.34 23.66
CA ASN A 377 -10.41 18.30 22.46
C ASN A 377 -9.50 18.25 21.24
N LEU A 378 -9.41 17.06 20.65
CA LEU A 378 -8.67 16.85 19.41
C LEU A 378 -9.54 17.26 18.20
N PRO A 379 -8.95 17.88 17.18
CA PRO A 379 -9.66 18.20 15.94
C PRO A 379 -10.09 16.94 15.20
N ASP A 380 -11.15 17.06 14.41
CA ASP A 380 -11.65 15.96 13.57
C ASP A 380 -10.59 15.49 12.57
N VAL A 381 -10.44 14.17 12.46
CA VAL A 381 -9.47 13.53 11.55
C VAL A 381 -10.02 13.53 10.13
N ASP A 382 -9.62 14.52 9.32
CA ASP A 382 -9.93 14.58 7.89
C ASP A 382 -8.74 14.08 7.05
N ILE A 383 -8.84 12.85 6.53
CA ILE A 383 -7.82 12.24 5.68
C ILE A 383 -8.44 12.04 4.30
N GLN A 384 -7.82 12.60 3.27
CA GLN A 384 -8.26 12.40 1.89
C GLN A 384 -7.83 11.03 1.35
N GLN A 385 -8.71 10.38 0.60
CA GLN A 385 -8.37 9.16 -0.14
C GLN A 385 -7.27 9.43 -1.18
N PHE A 386 -6.43 8.42 -1.44
CA PHE A 386 -5.35 8.52 -2.41
C PHE A 386 -5.89 8.61 -3.84
N ASN A 387 -5.67 9.73 -4.53
CA ASN A 387 -6.09 9.92 -5.92
C ASN A 387 -4.94 9.66 -6.90
N LEU A 388 -4.49 8.39 -6.98
CA LEU A 388 -3.43 7.95 -7.88
C LEU A 388 -4.02 7.16 -9.05
N ARG A 389 -3.96 7.74 -10.26
CA ARG A 389 -4.37 7.07 -11.50
C ARG A 389 -3.24 6.20 -12.01
N LEU A 390 -3.52 4.91 -12.20
CA LEU A 390 -2.60 4.03 -12.92
C LEU A 390 -2.57 4.38 -14.40
N PRO A 391 -1.39 4.41 -15.04
CA PRO A 391 -1.32 4.50 -16.50
C PRO A 391 -1.95 3.25 -17.13
N PRO A 392 -2.57 3.38 -18.32
CA PRO A 392 -3.09 2.22 -19.04
C PRO A 392 -1.97 1.23 -19.36
N PRO A 393 -2.25 -0.08 -19.44
CA PRO A 393 -1.25 -1.07 -19.80
C PRO A 393 -0.63 -0.71 -21.15
N ALA A 394 0.70 -0.79 -21.25
CA ALA A 394 1.39 -0.52 -22.50
C ALA A 394 0.96 -1.56 -23.54
N VAL A 395 0.42 -1.10 -24.67
CA VAL A 395 0.17 -1.97 -25.82
C VAL A 395 1.52 -2.33 -26.41
N ILE A 396 1.86 -3.62 -26.41
CA ILE A 396 3.10 -4.10 -27.04
C ILE A 396 2.85 -4.07 -28.56
N GLU A 397 3.17 -2.95 -29.20
CA GLU A 397 3.22 -2.84 -30.65
C GLU A 397 4.51 -3.50 -31.14
N PHE A 398 4.41 -4.73 -31.65
CA PHE A 398 5.55 -5.43 -32.26
C PHE A 398 5.81 -4.89 -33.67
N ASP A 399 6.40 -3.70 -33.76
CA ASP A 399 6.62 -3.02 -35.04
C ASP A 399 8.04 -3.25 -35.60
N ASN A 400 8.49 -4.51 -35.62
CA ASN A 400 9.64 -4.90 -36.45
C ASN A 400 9.19 -5.14 -37.91
N PHE A 401 8.69 -4.08 -38.54
CA PHE A 401 8.27 -4.03 -39.95
C PHE A 401 9.31 -4.66 -40.90
N LEU A 402 10.59 -4.59 -40.56
CA LEU A 402 11.69 -5.16 -41.34
C LEU A 402 11.73 -6.70 -41.31
N ASP A 403 11.44 -7.33 -40.18
CA ASP A 403 11.53 -8.78 -40.05
C ASP A 403 10.27 -9.47 -40.58
N THR A 404 9.09 -8.88 -40.38
CA THR A 404 7.84 -9.32 -41.02
C THR A 404 7.90 -9.17 -42.55
N SER A 405 8.43 -8.05 -43.05
CA SER A 405 8.66 -7.86 -44.49
C SER A 405 9.69 -8.85 -45.04
N ARG A 406 10.80 -9.10 -44.35
CA ARG A 406 11.81 -10.10 -44.76
C ARG A 406 11.27 -11.53 -44.75
N LEU A 407 10.48 -11.90 -43.74
CA LEU A 407 9.79 -13.19 -43.70
C LEU A 407 8.87 -13.36 -44.89
N SER A 408 8.08 -12.34 -45.23
CA SER A 408 7.18 -12.39 -46.40
C SER A 408 7.95 -12.54 -47.72
N VAL A 409 9.09 -11.85 -47.87
CA VAL A 409 9.96 -11.94 -49.05
C VAL A 409 10.61 -13.33 -49.17
N LEU A 410 11.14 -13.86 -48.07
CA LEU A 410 11.75 -15.21 -48.05
C LEU A 410 10.71 -16.32 -48.28
N GLN A 411 9.49 -16.16 -47.77
CA GLN A 411 8.38 -17.07 -48.04
C GLN A 411 7.99 -17.04 -49.53
N ALA A 412 7.90 -15.85 -50.13
CA ALA A 412 7.64 -15.72 -51.57
C ALA A 412 8.78 -16.31 -52.43
N GLU A 413 10.04 -16.11 -52.02
CA GLU A 413 11.21 -16.69 -52.70
C GLU A 413 11.23 -18.23 -52.59
N LEU A 414 10.87 -18.77 -51.42
CA LEU A 414 10.71 -20.21 -51.21
C LEU A 414 9.60 -20.78 -52.10
N GLU A 415 8.47 -20.09 -52.21
CA GLU A 415 7.35 -20.50 -53.07
C GLU A 415 7.76 -20.48 -54.56
N GLN A 416 8.48 -19.45 -54.99
CA GLN A 416 9.01 -19.36 -56.35
C GLN A 416 10.00 -20.51 -56.65
N LYS A 417 10.87 -20.85 -55.69
CA LYS A 417 11.82 -21.97 -55.83
C LYS A 417 11.11 -23.32 -55.86
N GLN A 418 10.06 -23.51 -55.07
CA GLN A 418 9.19 -24.69 -55.12
C GLN A 418 8.55 -24.86 -56.50
N GLN A 419 7.92 -23.79 -57.03
CA GLN A 419 7.35 -23.82 -58.37
C GLN A 419 8.40 -24.12 -59.46
N SER A 420 9.62 -23.58 -59.32
CA SER A 420 10.73 -23.88 -60.22
C SER A 420 11.20 -25.34 -60.12
N ALA A 421 11.25 -25.92 -58.92
CA ALA A 421 11.58 -27.33 -58.73
C ALA A 421 10.51 -28.25 -59.33
N ASP A 422 9.24 -27.91 -59.15
CA ASP A 422 8.13 -28.66 -59.76
C ASP A 422 8.20 -28.61 -61.30
N SER A 423 8.60 -27.47 -61.86
CA SER A 423 8.84 -27.34 -63.30
C SER A 423 10.02 -28.18 -63.79
N GLU A 424 11.14 -28.22 -63.06
CA GLU A 424 12.29 -29.07 -63.43
C GLU A 424 11.96 -30.56 -63.28
N LEU A 425 11.21 -30.94 -62.25
CA LEU A 425 10.72 -32.30 -62.06
C LEU A 425 9.78 -32.71 -63.22
N ALA A 426 8.89 -31.81 -63.67
CA ALA A 426 8.04 -32.04 -64.84
C ALA A 426 8.86 -32.24 -66.13
N LYS A 427 9.96 -31.49 -66.32
CA LYS A 427 10.88 -31.69 -67.46
C LYS A 427 11.58 -33.05 -67.40
N ILE A 428 12.08 -33.45 -66.23
CA ILE A 428 12.72 -34.77 -66.03
C ILE A 428 11.74 -35.90 -66.34
N ASN A 429 10.50 -35.78 -65.88
CA ASN A 429 9.44 -36.77 -66.11
C ASN A 429 8.98 -36.80 -67.58
N GLY A 430 9.07 -35.68 -68.30
CA GLY A 430 8.72 -35.57 -69.72
C GLY A 430 9.78 -36.11 -70.69
N LEU A 431 11.00 -36.38 -70.23
CA LEU A 431 12.08 -36.93 -71.05
C LEU A 431 11.98 -38.47 -71.13
N PRO A 432 12.16 -39.10 -72.30
CA PRO A 432 12.16 -40.56 -72.42
C PRO A 432 13.40 -41.17 -71.75
N VAL A 433 13.27 -42.37 -71.18
CA VAL A 433 14.41 -43.13 -70.64
C VAL A 433 15.28 -43.60 -71.80
N VAL A 434 16.49 -43.07 -71.87
CA VAL A 434 17.46 -43.30 -72.94
C VAL A 434 18.35 -44.49 -72.57
N ASN A 435 18.45 -45.47 -73.46
CA ASN A 435 19.42 -46.57 -73.36
C ASN A 435 20.45 -46.44 -74.50
N VAL A 436 21.63 -45.93 -74.16
CA VAL A 436 22.74 -45.65 -75.10
C VAL A 436 23.45 -46.94 -75.56
N GLU A 437 23.36 -48.03 -74.78
CA GLU A 437 24.13 -49.26 -75.02
C GLU A 437 23.74 -49.95 -76.34
N ASN A 438 22.45 -49.96 -76.68
CA ASN A 438 21.96 -50.59 -77.91
C ASN A 438 22.52 -49.92 -79.18
N THR A 439 22.61 -48.59 -79.19
CA THR A 439 23.10 -47.80 -80.34
C THR A 439 24.62 -47.97 -80.51
N LEU A 440 25.38 -48.05 -79.41
CA LEU A 440 26.81 -48.35 -79.44
C LEU A 440 27.09 -49.75 -80.02
N GLN A 441 26.25 -50.73 -79.69
CA GLN A 441 26.35 -52.09 -80.20
C GLN A 441 26.13 -52.13 -81.72
N GLN A 442 25.10 -51.46 -82.24
CA GLN A 442 24.83 -51.35 -83.68
C GLN A 442 25.98 -50.67 -84.44
N ILE A 443 26.59 -49.62 -83.87
CA ILE A 443 27.77 -48.97 -84.48
C ILE A 443 28.97 -49.94 -84.55
N SER A 444 29.13 -50.81 -83.55
CA SER A 444 30.22 -51.79 -83.52
C SER A 444 30.05 -52.88 -84.60
N GLU A 445 28.82 -53.34 -84.82
CA GLU A 445 28.48 -54.33 -85.84
C GLU A 445 28.72 -53.78 -87.26
N LEU A 446 28.24 -52.56 -87.54
CA LEU A 446 28.44 -51.91 -88.82
C LEU A 446 29.92 -51.69 -89.15
N ARG A 447 30.76 -51.41 -88.14
CA ARG A 447 32.23 -51.30 -88.32
C ARG A 447 32.88 -52.64 -88.67
N ALA A 448 32.39 -53.74 -88.07
CA ALA A 448 32.88 -55.07 -88.40
C ALA A 448 32.56 -55.43 -89.87
N GLU A 449 31.35 -55.09 -90.32
CA GLU A 449 30.90 -55.28 -91.71
C GLU A 449 31.73 -54.45 -92.72
N ARG A 450 32.01 -53.18 -92.40
CA ARG A 450 32.92 -52.33 -93.20
C ARG A 450 34.29 -52.98 -93.42
N ASN A 451 34.86 -53.55 -92.36
CA ASN A 451 36.19 -54.16 -92.42
C ASN A 451 36.18 -55.43 -93.28
N ALA A 452 35.09 -56.20 -93.27
CA ALA A 452 34.93 -57.38 -94.12
C ALA A 452 34.89 -57.00 -95.61
N ILE A 453 34.15 -55.94 -95.97
CA ILE A 453 34.06 -55.44 -97.36
C ILE A 453 35.42 -54.95 -97.87
N ALA A 454 36.25 -54.36 -97.00
CA ALA A 454 37.56 -53.82 -97.39
C ALA A 454 38.65 -54.88 -97.71
N GLN A 455 38.45 -56.16 -97.34
CA GLN A 455 39.48 -57.21 -97.42
C GLN A 455 39.29 -58.21 -98.59
N GLN A 456 38.43 -57.92 -99.56
CA GLN A 456 38.12 -58.83 -100.68
C GLN A 456 39.17 -58.71 -101.83
N GLU A 457 39.72 -59.82 -102.35
CA GLU A 457 40.77 -59.86 -103.41
C GLU A 457 40.23 -59.67 -104.86
N LEU A 458 41.00 -59.01 -105.75
CA LEU A 458 40.58 -58.58 -107.12
C LEU A 458 41.44 -59.21 -108.27
N PRO A 459 40.88 -59.58 -109.46
CA PRO A 459 41.58 -60.29 -110.57
C PRO A 459 42.44 -59.43 -111.57
N ARG A 460 43.35 -60.05 -112.39
CA ARG A 460 44.38 -59.41 -113.29
C ARG A 460 44.47 -59.99 -114.74
N ILE A 461 44.87 -59.23 -115.80
CA ILE A 461 44.97 -59.62 -117.26
C ILE A 461 46.14 -58.91 -118.03
N SER A 462 46.71 -59.46 -119.15
CA SER A 462 47.94 -58.98 -119.89
C SER A 462 47.80 -58.67 -121.42
N GLN A 463 48.57 -57.71 -122.01
CA GLN A 463 48.62 -57.36 -123.46
C GLN A 463 49.94 -56.65 -123.97
N THR A 464 50.31 -56.79 -125.26
CA THR A 464 51.51 -56.21 -125.96
C THR A 464 51.17 -55.50 -127.30
N ILE A 465 51.75 -54.33 -127.62
CA ILE A 465 51.72 -53.68 -128.96
C ILE A 465 52.97 -52.82 -129.20
N GLY A 466 53.53 -52.84 -130.42
CA GLY A 466 54.51 -51.87 -130.91
C GLY A 466 54.15 -51.35 -132.31
N GLY A 467 54.51 -50.08 -132.58
CA GLY A 467 54.82 -49.56 -133.92
C GLY A 467 53.75 -48.75 -134.67
N SER A 468 53.98 -47.44 -134.74
CA SER A 468 53.52 -46.41 -135.71
C SER A 468 52.04 -45.98 -135.75
N GLU A 469 51.87 -44.65 -135.82
CA GLU A 469 50.66 -43.83 -135.96
C GLU A 469 49.84 -43.56 -134.68
N ASP A 470 49.36 -42.31 -134.57
CA ASP A 470 48.52 -41.74 -133.51
C ASP A 470 49.17 -41.28 -132.17
N ALA A 471 50.24 -40.50 -132.27
CA ALA A 471 50.69 -39.60 -131.19
C ALA A 471 49.86 -38.30 -131.06
N ALA A 472 48.62 -38.27 -131.59
CA ALA A 472 47.73 -37.10 -131.58
C ALA A 472 46.37 -37.32 -130.88
N GLN A 473 46.16 -38.47 -130.25
CA GLN A 473 44.99 -38.74 -129.38
C GLN A 473 45.39 -39.02 -127.91
N MET A 474 46.67 -38.84 -127.57
CA MET A 474 47.26 -39.04 -126.24
C MET A 474 47.39 -37.72 -125.47
N GLY A 475 46.34 -36.89 -125.57
CA GLY A 475 46.27 -35.53 -125.02
C GLY A 475 44.96 -35.22 -124.26
N LYS A 476 44.12 -36.21 -123.95
CA LYS A 476 42.86 -35.97 -123.20
C LYS A 476 42.60 -36.89 -121.99
N ASN A 477 43.43 -37.91 -121.74
CA ASN A 477 43.23 -38.84 -120.62
C ASN A 477 44.36 -38.83 -119.56
N ILE A 478 45.37 -37.95 -119.69
CA ILE A 478 46.42 -37.72 -118.68
C ILE A 478 46.06 -36.48 -117.86
N GLY A 479 44.89 -36.57 -117.20
CA GLY A 479 44.32 -35.53 -116.34
C GLY A 479 43.59 -36.07 -115.10
N HIS A 480 43.51 -37.41 -114.94
CA HIS A 480 42.80 -38.08 -113.85
C HIS A 480 43.67 -39.14 -113.12
N ALA A 481 44.98 -38.92 -113.07
CA ALA A 481 45.94 -39.79 -112.38
C ALA A 481 46.77 -39.03 -111.33
N LEU A 482 46.14 -38.08 -110.63
CA LEU A 482 46.71 -37.24 -109.57
C LEU A 482 45.84 -37.17 -108.31
N ASP A 483 45.03 -38.20 -108.02
CA ASP A 483 44.08 -38.18 -106.88
C ASP A 483 44.13 -39.40 -105.94
N VAL A 484 45.10 -40.33 -106.06
CA VAL A 484 45.10 -41.58 -105.26
C VAL A 484 46.34 -41.78 -104.36
N ALA A 485 47.17 -40.77 -104.15
CA ALA A 485 48.26 -40.89 -103.17
C ALA A 485 48.57 -39.56 -102.47
N PHE A 486 47.70 -39.13 -101.56
CA PHE A 486 48.06 -38.46 -100.29
C PHE A 486 46.78 -38.16 -99.47
N ILE A 487 46.11 -39.22 -98.98
CA ILE A 487 45.45 -39.18 -97.67
C ILE A 487 46.37 -39.94 -96.72
N VAL A 488 47.27 -39.22 -96.06
CA VAL A 488 47.81 -39.60 -94.75
C VAL A 488 47.84 -38.31 -93.93
N PHE A 489 47.03 -38.30 -92.87
CA PHE A 489 46.74 -37.25 -91.88
C PHE A 489 45.67 -36.19 -92.21
N GLU A 490 44.46 -36.51 -91.74
CA GLU A 490 43.61 -35.72 -90.83
C GLU A 490 43.34 -34.24 -91.19
N GLY A 491 42.12 -33.98 -91.69
CA GLY A 491 41.48 -32.66 -91.70
C GLY A 491 40.67 -32.41 -90.41
N PRO A 492 39.56 -31.67 -90.45
CA PRO A 492 39.25 -30.51 -91.28
C PRO A 492 38.69 -29.34 -90.42
N ALA A 493 38.23 -28.31 -91.10
CA ALA A 493 37.84 -27.00 -90.60
C ALA A 493 36.40 -26.94 -89.99
N VAL A 494 36.18 -25.98 -89.07
CA VAL A 494 35.05 -25.00 -89.03
C VAL A 494 33.78 -25.30 -88.16
N ILE A 495 33.39 -24.26 -87.37
CA ILE A 495 32.03 -23.81 -86.88
C ILE A 495 31.70 -23.79 -85.36
N ILE A 496 31.72 -22.56 -84.79
CA ILE A 496 30.69 -21.79 -84.01
C ILE A 496 30.17 -22.23 -82.60
N LYS A 497 30.30 -21.26 -81.66
CA LYS A 497 29.42 -20.75 -80.57
C LYS A 497 29.65 -21.11 -79.08
N ALA A 498 29.61 -20.01 -78.29
CA ALA A 498 29.11 -19.83 -76.91
C ALA A 498 29.97 -20.46 -75.79
N LEU A 499 30.37 -19.82 -74.69
CA LEU A 499 30.02 -18.61 -73.94
C LEU A 499 31.34 -18.09 -73.29
N SER A 500 31.49 -16.82 -72.93
CA SER A 500 31.05 -16.35 -71.62
C SER A 500 31.42 -14.88 -71.37
N MET A 501 30.63 -14.27 -70.47
CA MET A 501 30.88 -13.05 -69.70
C MET A 501 30.73 -11.72 -70.44
N LEU A 502 29.59 -11.05 -70.21
CA LEU A 502 29.55 -9.67 -69.66
C LEU A 502 28.11 -9.19 -69.53
N GLY A 503 27.72 -8.83 -68.31
CA GLY A 503 26.39 -8.34 -67.98
C GLY A 503 26.32 -7.57 -66.67
N LYS A 504 26.97 -6.39 -66.64
CA LYS A 504 26.59 -5.14 -65.93
C LYS A 504 26.42 -5.15 -64.39
N THR A 505 27.29 -4.36 -63.71
CA THR A 505 26.98 -3.20 -62.83
C THR A 505 28.30 -2.71 -62.20
N ALA A 506 28.83 -1.54 -62.57
CA ALA A 506 28.59 -0.23 -61.97
C ALA A 506 29.27 0.01 -60.59
N LYS A 507 30.29 0.89 -60.62
CA LYS A 507 30.65 1.92 -59.62
C LYS A 507 31.32 1.50 -58.28
N THR A 508 32.61 1.89 -58.16
CA THR A 508 33.28 2.59 -57.02
C THR A 508 33.30 1.90 -55.62
N VAL A 509 34.37 1.85 -54.82
CA VAL A 509 35.45 2.83 -54.56
C VAL A 509 36.56 2.23 -53.66
N LYS A 510 37.81 2.72 -53.86
CA LYS A 510 39.00 2.88 -52.96
C LYS A 510 39.43 1.76 -51.98
N VAL A 511 40.72 1.41 -52.04
CA VAL A 511 41.79 1.84 -51.08
C VAL A 511 43.11 1.93 -51.87
N LEU A 512 43.58 3.13 -52.24
CA LEU A 512 44.70 3.91 -51.63
C LEU A 512 46.02 3.11 -51.46
N HIS A 513 46.95 3.27 -52.41
CA HIS A 513 48.16 4.11 -52.33
C HIS A 513 49.36 3.50 -51.57
N THR A 514 50.40 3.11 -52.33
CA THR A 514 51.79 3.54 -52.08
C THR A 514 52.67 3.29 -53.32
N MET A 515 52.94 4.38 -54.06
CA MET A 515 54.09 4.57 -54.95
C MET A 515 55.37 4.73 -54.08
N ASN A 516 56.63 4.59 -54.49
CA ASN A 516 57.33 4.45 -55.78
C ASN A 516 58.81 4.15 -55.48
N LYS A 517 59.49 3.35 -56.32
CA LYS A 517 60.83 3.54 -56.93
C LYS A 517 61.36 2.19 -57.45
N VAL A 518 61.25 1.89 -58.74
CA VAL A 518 62.15 2.22 -59.87
C VAL A 518 63.08 1.06 -60.25
N SER A 519 62.80 0.52 -61.45
CA SER A 519 63.64 -0.11 -62.48
C SER A 519 64.53 -1.32 -62.18
N GLN A 520 64.32 -2.41 -62.92
CA GLN A 520 65.28 -2.89 -63.93
C GLN A 520 64.65 -3.84 -64.98
N VAL A 521 65.29 -3.85 -66.15
CA VAL A 521 64.91 -4.34 -67.47
C VAL A 521 65.37 -5.79 -67.70
N VAL A 522 64.61 -6.63 -68.43
CA VAL A 522 65.15 -7.75 -69.23
C VAL A 522 64.31 -7.91 -70.52
N SER A 523 65.01 -8.09 -71.64
CA SER A 523 64.52 -8.20 -73.02
C SER A 523 64.88 -9.55 -73.67
N ASP A 524 63.97 -10.04 -74.54
CA ASP A 524 64.11 -10.94 -75.71
C ASP A 524 64.44 -12.44 -75.58
N PRO A 525 63.81 -13.28 -76.45
CA PRO A 525 64.60 -13.91 -77.52
C PRO A 525 63.89 -14.07 -78.91
N GLY A 526 64.56 -13.56 -79.95
CA GLY A 526 64.99 -14.19 -81.23
C GLY A 526 64.15 -15.23 -82.00
N LEU A 527 63.78 -14.85 -83.24
CA LEU A 527 63.30 -15.69 -84.36
C LEU A 527 64.41 -16.54 -85.03
N GLY A 528 64.04 -17.72 -85.58
CA GLY A 528 64.82 -18.39 -86.63
C GLY A 528 64.61 -19.90 -86.79
N PHE A 529 63.55 -20.35 -87.50
CA PHE A 529 63.49 -21.72 -88.04
C PHE A 529 62.52 -21.96 -89.23
N LEU A 530 61.76 -20.97 -89.71
CA LEU A 530 60.73 -21.16 -90.75
C LEU A 530 61.14 -20.63 -92.12
N GLU A 531 62.26 -21.12 -92.66
CA GLU A 531 62.74 -20.73 -94.00
C GLU A 531 63.50 -21.87 -94.74
N LYS A 532 63.05 -23.13 -94.60
CA LYS A 532 63.68 -24.29 -95.27
C LYS A 532 62.72 -25.31 -95.90
N LEU A 533 61.57 -24.87 -96.44
CA LEU A 533 60.69 -25.73 -97.24
C LEU A 533 60.11 -24.95 -98.43
N SER A 534 60.86 -24.85 -99.54
CA SER A 534 60.34 -24.30 -100.81
C SER A 534 60.39 -25.34 -101.94
N PHE A 535 59.29 -25.42 -102.68
CA PHE A 535 59.03 -26.31 -103.82
C PHE A 535 59.84 -25.97 -105.09
N SER A 536 60.82 -25.07 -105.00
CA SER A 536 61.65 -24.63 -106.12
C SER A 536 62.90 -25.51 -106.35
N TYR A 537 63.22 -26.43 -105.42
CA TYR A 537 64.42 -27.26 -105.50
C TYR A 537 64.25 -28.60 -106.25
N TRP A 538 63.01 -29.12 -106.38
CA TRP A 538 62.75 -30.40 -107.07
C TRP A 538 62.34 -30.27 -108.54
N GLY A 539 62.05 -29.05 -109.01
CA GLY A 539 61.69 -28.79 -110.42
C GLY A 539 62.89 -28.74 -111.38
N GLU A 540 64.11 -28.52 -110.87
CA GLU A 540 65.28 -28.22 -111.71
C GLU A 540 66.24 -29.43 -111.91
N GLN A 541 66.01 -30.55 -111.22
CA GLN A 541 66.80 -31.78 -111.35
C GLN A 541 66.07 -32.92 -112.10
N LEU A 542 64.76 -32.83 -112.34
CA LEU A 542 63.98 -33.80 -113.13
C LEU A 542 64.08 -33.58 -114.65
N GLY A 543 64.81 -32.55 -115.10
CA GLY A 543 65.01 -32.22 -116.52
C GLY A 543 66.24 -32.83 -117.20
N ARG A 544 67.00 -33.73 -116.55
CA ARG A 544 68.26 -34.29 -117.11
C ARG A 544 68.34 -35.82 -117.17
N ARG A 545 67.22 -36.54 -117.27
CA ARG A 545 67.22 -38.01 -117.42
C ARG A 545 66.21 -38.53 -118.47
N PHE A 546 66.25 -37.99 -119.67
CA PHE A 546 65.65 -38.62 -120.84
C PHE A 546 66.73 -38.91 -121.89
N ASP A 547 67.24 -40.15 -121.89
CA ASP A 547 67.82 -40.82 -123.06
C ASP A 547 67.84 -42.36 -122.80
N GLN A 548 66.76 -43.03 -123.25
CA GLN A 548 66.53 -44.46 -123.64
C GLN A 548 67.10 -45.67 -122.84
N PRO A 549 66.58 -46.94 -122.99
CA PRO A 549 65.26 -47.44 -123.43
C PRO A 549 64.60 -48.57 -122.54
N THR A 550 63.26 -48.72 -122.66
CA THR A 550 62.31 -49.87 -122.50
C THR A 550 62.43 -51.00 -121.42
N GLN A 551 61.41 -51.14 -120.54
CA GLN A 551 60.96 -52.39 -119.83
C GLN A 551 59.44 -52.36 -119.44
N ASN A 552 58.79 -53.53 -119.31
CA ASN A 552 57.33 -53.82 -119.17
C ASN A 552 56.71 -53.61 -117.74
N LEU A 553 55.38 -53.36 -117.63
CA LEU A 553 54.60 -53.20 -116.36
C LEU A 553 53.19 -53.86 -116.41
N ASP A 554 52.73 -54.48 -115.30
CA ASP A 554 51.41 -55.15 -115.08
C ASP A 554 50.37 -54.24 -114.35
N ILE A 555 49.06 -54.31 -114.66
CA ILE A 555 47.96 -53.48 -114.08
C ILE A 555 46.72 -54.34 -113.68
N ILE A 556 45.97 -53.95 -112.61
CA ILE A 556 44.76 -54.61 -112.03
C ILE A 556 43.44 -54.08 -112.67
N ASP A 557 42.37 -54.91 -112.75
CA ASP A 557 41.07 -54.59 -113.38
C ASP A 557 40.30 -53.40 -112.72
N PRO A 558 39.98 -52.31 -113.45
CA PRO A 558 39.31 -51.12 -112.92
C PRO A 558 37.85 -51.28 -112.48
N GLN A 559 37.09 -52.28 -112.97
CA GLN A 559 35.64 -52.37 -112.68
C GLN A 559 35.34 -52.95 -111.29
N ALA A 560 36.11 -53.93 -110.82
CA ALA A 560 35.89 -54.58 -109.52
C ALA A 560 36.23 -53.66 -108.33
N VAL A 561 37.06 -52.62 -108.53
CA VAL A 561 37.37 -51.60 -107.52
C VAL A 561 36.16 -50.68 -107.26
N ALA A 562 35.32 -50.42 -108.26
CA ALA A 562 34.21 -49.47 -108.15
C ALA A 562 33.05 -49.99 -107.27
N GLU A 563 32.67 -51.26 -107.41
CA GLU A 563 31.60 -51.89 -106.60
C GLU A 563 31.97 -51.96 -105.10
N GLN A 564 33.23 -52.28 -104.80
CA GLN A 564 33.74 -52.30 -103.43
C GLN A 564 33.65 -50.92 -102.78
N HIS A 565 33.92 -49.84 -103.54
CA HIS A 565 33.79 -48.47 -103.05
C HIS A 565 32.33 -48.04 -102.80
N GLU A 566 31.36 -48.57 -103.55
CA GLU A 566 29.95 -48.23 -103.36
C GLU A 566 29.39 -48.87 -102.08
N LEU A 567 29.69 -50.15 -101.83
CA LEU A 567 29.30 -50.84 -100.59
C LEU A 567 29.91 -50.19 -99.34
N LEU A 568 31.18 -49.75 -99.41
CA LEU A 568 31.82 -49.02 -98.32
C LEU A 568 31.13 -47.68 -98.02
N ARG A 569 30.66 -46.95 -99.05
CA ARG A 569 29.94 -45.69 -98.88
C ARG A 569 28.57 -45.87 -98.23
N GLU A 570 27.83 -46.92 -98.61
CA GLU A 570 26.51 -47.22 -98.03
C GLU A 570 26.64 -47.55 -96.54
N ASN A 571 27.61 -48.40 -96.17
CA ASN A 571 27.88 -48.73 -94.77
C ASN A 571 28.36 -47.50 -93.96
N GLU A 572 29.20 -46.63 -94.55
CA GLU A 572 29.64 -45.39 -93.89
C GLU A 572 28.49 -44.39 -93.65
N LYS A 573 27.49 -44.33 -94.53
CA LYS A 573 26.24 -43.58 -94.27
C LYS A 573 25.46 -44.13 -93.08
N GLN A 574 25.38 -45.46 -92.93
CA GLN A 574 24.68 -46.05 -91.78
C GLN A 574 25.42 -45.82 -90.46
N ILE A 575 26.76 -45.94 -90.46
CA ILE A 575 27.59 -45.61 -89.29
C ILE A 575 27.43 -44.13 -88.90
N THR A 576 27.39 -43.23 -89.87
CA THR A 576 27.22 -41.79 -89.60
C THR A 576 25.82 -41.45 -89.08
N ALA A 577 24.77 -42.10 -89.60
CA ALA A 577 23.41 -41.96 -89.08
C ALA A 577 23.28 -42.45 -87.62
N GLN A 578 23.85 -43.61 -87.31
CA GLN A 578 23.84 -44.16 -85.96
C GLN A 578 24.68 -43.33 -84.98
N ARG A 579 25.82 -42.76 -85.42
CA ARG A 579 26.59 -41.79 -84.61
C ARG A 579 25.80 -40.50 -84.35
N ALA A 580 24.99 -40.05 -85.29
CA ALA A 580 24.12 -38.89 -85.08
C ALA A 580 23.02 -39.18 -84.05
N GLU A 581 22.43 -40.38 -84.08
CA GLU A 581 21.46 -40.82 -83.07
C GLU A 581 22.10 -41.02 -81.69
N LEU A 582 23.33 -41.57 -81.63
CA LEU A 582 24.08 -41.66 -80.38
C LEU A 582 24.30 -40.28 -79.76
N ARG A 583 24.73 -39.29 -80.55
CA ARG A 583 24.89 -37.90 -80.07
C ARG A 583 23.58 -37.33 -79.55
N ARG A 584 22.46 -37.60 -80.24
CA ARG A 584 21.12 -37.16 -79.79
C ARG A 584 20.74 -37.78 -78.45
N LEU A 585 21.02 -39.07 -78.25
CA LEU A 585 20.75 -39.78 -76.99
C LEU A 585 21.67 -39.30 -75.87
N GLU A 586 22.95 -39.05 -76.15
CA GLU A 586 23.91 -38.43 -75.24
C GLU A 586 23.46 -37.01 -74.85
N ASP A 587 22.99 -36.20 -75.80
CA ASP A 587 22.46 -34.86 -75.55
C ASP A 587 21.20 -34.91 -74.65
N LEU A 588 20.31 -35.87 -74.86
CA LEU A 588 19.12 -36.08 -74.01
C LEU A 588 19.49 -36.54 -72.59
N GLN A 589 20.50 -37.42 -72.47
CA GLN A 589 21.02 -37.86 -71.17
C GLN A 589 21.66 -36.69 -70.43
N GLN A 590 22.50 -35.90 -71.10
CA GLN A 590 23.08 -34.68 -70.54
C GLN A 590 21.98 -33.71 -70.09
N GLN A 591 20.92 -33.50 -70.87
CA GLN A 591 19.78 -32.66 -70.47
C GLN A 591 19.09 -33.17 -69.19
N ARG A 592 18.93 -34.49 -69.03
CA ARG A 592 18.42 -35.07 -67.78
C ARG A 592 19.36 -34.88 -66.61
N ASP A 593 20.66 -35.06 -66.81
CA ASP A 593 21.66 -34.90 -65.77
C ASP A 593 21.72 -33.43 -65.31
N TYR A 594 21.69 -32.47 -66.24
CA TYR A 594 21.60 -31.04 -65.94
C TYR A 594 20.32 -30.70 -65.18
N SER A 595 19.17 -31.22 -65.61
CA SER A 595 17.88 -30.95 -64.95
C SER A 595 17.82 -31.58 -63.55
N SER A 596 18.38 -32.78 -63.38
CA SER A 596 18.48 -33.49 -62.10
C SER A 596 19.42 -32.75 -61.13
N TRP A 597 20.56 -32.28 -61.63
CA TRP A 597 21.48 -31.44 -60.87
C TRP A 597 20.83 -30.10 -60.47
N ALA A 598 20.10 -29.45 -61.40
CA ALA A 598 19.38 -28.21 -61.12
C ALA A 598 18.28 -28.40 -60.07
N LEU A 599 17.55 -29.53 -60.11
CA LEU A 599 16.57 -29.91 -59.10
C LEU A 599 17.23 -30.12 -57.73
N GLU A 600 18.38 -30.82 -57.66
CA GLU A 600 19.12 -31.03 -56.41
C GLU A 600 19.62 -29.70 -55.81
N GLN A 601 20.15 -28.79 -56.64
CA GLN A 601 20.55 -27.46 -56.20
C GLN A 601 19.36 -26.65 -55.68
N ASN A 602 18.23 -26.69 -56.39
CA ASN A 602 17.01 -26.02 -55.95
C ASN A 602 16.50 -26.59 -54.61
N GLN A 603 16.51 -27.91 -54.43
CA GLN A 603 16.13 -28.54 -53.16
C GLN A 603 17.05 -28.11 -51.99
N LYS A 604 18.36 -28.03 -52.22
CA LYS A 604 19.32 -27.48 -51.22
C LYS A 604 19.03 -26.03 -50.89
N GLU A 605 18.72 -25.20 -51.88
CA GLU A 605 18.32 -23.81 -51.68
C GLU A 605 16.99 -23.70 -50.91
N GLN A 606 15.99 -24.54 -51.19
CA GLN A 606 14.74 -24.59 -50.45
C GLN A 606 14.95 -24.97 -48.98
N GLN A 607 15.81 -25.97 -48.70
CA GLN A 607 16.16 -26.34 -47.33
C GLN A 607 16.83 -25.17 -46.61
N ARG A 608 17.72 -24.45 -47.28
CA ARG A 608 18.36 -23.24 -46.74
C ARG A 608 17.35 -22.13 -46.46
N LEU A 609 16.42 -21.86 -47.39
CA LEU A 609 15.36 -20.87 -47.21
C LEU A 609 14.40 -21.24 -46.08
N LYS A 610 13.99 -22.51 -45.98
CA LYS A 610 13.17 -23.02 -44.86
C LYS A 610 13.88 -22.85 -43.52
N ALA A 611 15.16 -23.21 -43.43
CA ALA A 611 15.96 -23.00 -42.22
C ALA A 611 16.08 -21.51 -41.86
N ASN A 612 16.26 -20.63 -42.84
CA ASN A 612 16.31 -19.18 -42.61
C ASN A 612 14.96 -18.62 -42.12
N ILE A 613 13.83 -19.07 -42.70
CA ILE A 613 12.49 -18.67 -42.28
C ILE A 613 12.24 -19.12 -40.84
N GLN A 614 12.53 -20.38 -40.53
CA GLN A 614 12.37 -20.92 -39.18
C GLN A 614 13.22 -20.15 -38.16
N ALA A 615 14.50 -19.91 -38.48
CA ALA A 615 15.39 -19.13 -37.61
C ALA A 615 14.88 -17.69 -37.39
N LEU A 616 14.30 -17.04 -38.40
CA LEU A 616 13.71 -15.71 -38.27
C LEU A 616 12.40 -15.73 -37.46
N GLN A 617 11.58 -16.77 -37.59
CA GLN A 617 10.36 -16.96 -36.80
C GLN A 617 10.68 -17.21 -35.32
N GLU A 618 11.60 -18.13 -35.03
CA GLU A 618 12.08 -18.40 -33.66
C GLU A 618 12.65 -17.13 -33.02
N LYS A 619 13.45 -16.36 -33.78
CA LYS A 619 13.98 -15.07 -33.32
C LYS A 619 12.88 -14.03 -33.06
N ALA A 620 11.82 -13.99 -33.88
CA ALA A 620 10.70 -13.08 -33.68
C ALA A 620 9.86 -13.48 -32.45
N GLU A 621 9.61 -14.77 -32.25
CA GLU A 621 8.90 -15.30 -31.08
C GLU A 621 9.71 -15.13 -29.78
N GLU A 622 11.04 -15.26 -29.86
CA GLU A 622 11.94 -14.97 -28.73
C GLU A 622 11.91 -13.46 -28.40
N ALA A 623 12.05 -12.60 -29.40
CA ALA A 623 11.95 -11.15 -29.22
C ALA A 623 10.58 -10.70 -28.68
N GLN A 624 9.48 -11.34 -29.10
CA GLN A 624 8.15 -11.08 -28.56
C GLN A 624 8.06 -11.49 -27.09
N ARG A 625 8.53 -12.70 -26.74
CA ARG A 625 8.55 -13.16 -25.34
C ARG A 625 9.42 -12.28 -24.45
N GLU A 626 10.56 -11.82 -24.94
CA GLU A 626 11.40 -10.84 -24.25
C GLU A 626 10.67 -9.51 -24.05
N ALA A 627 10.02 -8.98 -25.08
CA ALA A 627 9.26 -7.73 -24.98
C ALA A 627 8.07 -7.83 -24.02
N GLU A 628 7.34 -8.95 -24.01
CA GLU A 628 6.26 -9.24 -23.06
C GLU A 628 6.79 -9.34 -21.63
N ALA A 629 7.89 -10.06 -21.43
CA ALA A 629 8.54 -10.18 -20.13
C ALA A 629 9.05 -8.82 -19.62
N ASP A 630 9.63 -8.00 -20.50
CA ASP A 630 10.09 -6.66 -20.16
C ASP A 630 8.91 -5.71 -19.88
N ALA A 631 7.81 -5.78 -20.62
CA ALA A 631 6.61 -4.99 -20.35
C ALA A 631 5.99 -5.34 -18.99
N ILE A 632 5.86 -6.64 -18.68
CA ILE A 632 5.39 -7.10 -17.36
C ILE A 632 6.34 -6.62 -16.26
N ARG A 633 7.66 -6.72 -16.48
CA ARG A 633 8.66 -6.26 -15.51
C ARG A 633 8.59 -4.75 -15.27
N GLN A 634 8.42 -3.96 -16.34
CA GLN A 634 8.23 -2.51 -16.24
C GLN A 634 6.94 -2.15 -15.50
N GLN A 635 5.84 -2.85 -15.79
CA GLN A 635 4.56 -2.66 -15.09
C GLN A 635 4.67 -3.00 -13.59
N GLN A 636 5.30 -4.12 -13.25
CA GLN A 636 5.55 -4.50 -11.85
C GLN A 636 6.45 -3.49 -11.13
N ALA A 637 7.50 -3.00 -11.80
CA ALA A 637 8.37 -1.95 -11.24
C ALA A 637 7.60 -0.64 -10.99
N LEU A 638 6.72 -0.26 -11.91
CA LEU A 638 5.86 0.92 -11.78
C LEU A 638 4.86 0.75 -10.62
N LEU A 639 4.16 -0.38 -10.52
CA LEU A 639 3.26 -0.69 -9.40
C LEU A 639 4.00 -0.69 -8.06
N SER A 640 5.21 -1.24 -8.02
CA SER A 640 6.08 -1.21 -6.83
C SER A 640 6.44 0.23 -6.44
N ASN A 641 6.78 1.10 -7.39
CA ASN A 641 7.06 2.51 -7.13
C ASN A 641 5.83 3.25 -6.59
N TYR A 642 4.65 3.06 -7.19
CA TYR A 642 3.41 3.66 -6.70
C TYR A 642 3.03 3.14 -5.31
N ARG A 643 3.22 1.84 -5.04
CA ARG A 643 3.05 1.25 -3.71
C ARG A 643 3.95 1.96 -2.69
N GLN A 644 5.24 2.08 -2.98
CA GLN A 644 6.19 2.79 -2.10
C GLN A 644 5.78 4.26 -1.89
N GLN A 645 5.25 4.90 -2.92
CA GLN A 645 4.73 6.27 -2.82
C GLN A 645 3.51 6.36 -1.90
N ILE A 646 2.55 5.44 -1.99
CA ILE A 646 1.40 5.37 -1.07
C ILE A 646 1.87 5.15 0.35
N ILE A 647 2.74 4.18 0.60
CA ILE A 647 3.28 3.91 1.93
C ILE A 647 3.92 5.17 2.51
N LYS A 648 4.76 5.84 1.71
CA LYS A 648 5.40 7.10 2.11
C LYS A 648 4.38 8.20 2.40
N GLN A 649 3.38 8.39 1.55
CA GLN A 649 2.32 9.39 1.74
C GLN A 649 1.48 9.10 2.99
N SER A 650 1.15 7.83 3.25
CA SER A 650 0.45 7.42 4.47
C SER A 650 1.24 7.78 5.72
N LEU A 651 2.54 7.47 5.74
CA LEU A 651 3.39 7.80 6.89
C LEU A 651 3.54 9.33 7.08
N VAL A 652 3.68 10.08 5.99
CA VAL A 652 3.71 11.55 6.06
C VAL A 652 2.39 12.12 6.58
N ASN A 653 1.25 11.61 6.11
CA ASN A 653 -0.06 12.04 6.60
C ASN A 653 -0.24 11.69 8.08
N PHE A 654 0.19 10.51 8.51
CA PHE A 654 0.19 10.12 9.92
C PHE A 654 1.00 11.12 10.77
N ASP A 655 2.23 11.44 10.33
CA ASP A 655 3.10 12.39 11.03
C ASP A 655 2.50 13.81 11.05
N GLN A 656 1.84 14.24 9.97
CA GLN A 656 1.17 15.55 9.88
C GLN A 656 -0.05 15.66 10.78
N GLN A 657 -0.81 14.58 10.96
CA GLN A 657 -2.01 14.56 11.79
C GLN A 657 -1.68 14.44 13.27
N THR A 658 -0.68 13.64 13.64
CA THR A 658 -0.34 13.38 15.05
C THR A 658 0.47 14.51 15.68
N ARG A 659 1.33 15.19 14.93
CA ARG A 659 2.20 16.25 15.48
C ARG A 659 1.42 17.41 16.13
N PRO A 660 0.36 17.99 15.52
CA PRO A 660 -0.46 19.00 16.17
C PRO A 660 -1.13 18.51 17.46
N MET A 661 -1.46 17.22 17.54
CA MET A 661 -2.06 16.62 18.74
C MET A 661 -1.07 16.61 19.91
N VAL A 662 0.19 16.24 19.62
CA VAL A 662 1.29 16.30 20.61
C VAL A 662 1.56 17.74 21.05
N ASP A 663 1.56 18.69 20.12
CA ASP A 663 1.75 20.12 20.43
C ASP A 663 0.61 20.67 21.30
N LEU A 664 -0.64 20.25 21.04
CA LEU A 664 -1.81 20.61 21.86
C LEU A 664 -1.69 20.03 23.27
N LEU A 665 -1.25 18.77 23.40
CA LEU A 665 -1.00 18.13 24.69
C LEU A 665 0.08 18.87 25.49
N ARG A 666 1.19 19.23 24.84
CA ARG A 666 2.28 20.03 25.44
C ARG A 666 1.76 21.37 25.95
N THR A 667 0.97 22.06 25.14
CA THR A 667 0.39 23.36 25.48
C THR A 667 -0.58 23.25 26.65
N THR A 668 -1.38 22.19 26.69
CA THR A 668 -2.35 21.94 27.76
C THR A 668 -1.66 21.64 29.09
N CYS A 669 -0.63 20.79 29.09
CA CYS A 669 0.19 20.52 30.27
C CYS A 669 0.87 21.80 30.79
N LYS A 670 1.44 22.62 29.90
CA LYS A 670 2.04 23.89 30.28
C LYS A 670 1.03 24.85 30.92
N ARG A 671 -0.17 24.95 30.34
CA ARG A 671 -1.26 25.79 30.86
C ARG A 671 -1.71 25.34 32.24
N TYR A 672 -1.88 24.04 32.46
CA TYR A 672 -2.23 23.47 33.76
C TYR A 672 -1.25 23.90 34.86
N TRP A 673 0.06 23.74 34.63
CA TRP A 673 1.08 24.12 35.60
C TRP A 673 1.12 25.63 35.86
N GLN A 674 0.84 26.45 34.84
CA GLN A 674 0.80 27.90 34.98
C GLN A 674 -0.42 28.36 35.80
N GLU A 675 -1.63 27.96 35.39
CA GLU A 675 -2.89 28.44 35.98
C GLU A 675 -3.15 27.86 37.38
N GLN A 676 -2.88 26.57 37.61
CA GLN A 676 -3.27 25.92 38.88
C GLN A 676 -2.19 26.06 39.96
N VAL A 677 -0.92 26.01 39.56
CA VAL A 677 0.19 25.89 40.51
C VAL A 677 0.94 27.21 40.65
N GLN A 678 1.38 27.82 39.54
CA GLN A 678 2.20 29.03 39.63
C GLN A 678 1.40 30.24 40.14
N ASP A 679 0.17 30.44 39.68
CA ASP A 679 -0.66 31.57 40.10
C ASP A 679 -1.02 31.49 41.59
N THR A 680 -1.40 30.31 42.07
CA THR A 680 -1.69 30.06 43.49
C THR A 680 -0.48 30.36 44.38
N LEU A 681 0.71 29.91 43.96
CA LEU A 681 1.94 30.10 44.74
C LEU A 681 2.43 31.56 44.69
N ALA A 682 2.26 32.23 43.55
CA ALA A 682 2.51 33.67 43.41
C ALA A 682 1.61 34.50 44.34
N GLN A 683 0.31 34.18 44.42
CA GLN A 683 -0.62 34.83 45.34
C GLN A 683 -0.21 34.65 46.81
N ARG A 684 0.24 33.45 47.20
CA ARG A 684 0.71 33.17 48.57
C ARG A 684 1.99 33.94 48.90
N LEU A 685 2.96 33.97 47.99
CA LEU A 685 4.18 34.77 48.17
C LEU A 685 3.87 36.26 48.31
N GLN A 686 2.97 36.79 47.47
CA GLN A 686 2.53 38.19 47.53
C GLN A 686 1.83 38.51 48.86
N THR A 687 1.05 37.58 49.41
CA THR A 687 0.42 37.72 50.73
C THR A 687 1.48 37.86 51.82
N ILE A 688 2.50 36.99 51.82
CA ILE A 688 3.60 37.07 52.80
C ILE A 688 4.40 38.37 52.66
N ASP A 689 4.67 38.83 51.43
CA ASP A 689 5.37 40.10 51.20
C ASP A 689 4.54 41.28 51.71
N THR A 690 3.22 41.24 51.53
CA THR A 690 2.29 42.26 52.07
C THR A 690 2.30 42.26 53.60
N LEU A 691 2.27 41.08 54.24
CA LEU A 691 2.34 40.94 55.69
C LEU A 691 3.68 41.44 56.27
N ASN A 692 4.79 41.12 55.61
CA ASN A 692 6.10 41.65 55.98
C ASN A 692 6.16 43.18 55.85
N GLN A 693 5.54 43.75 54.81
CA GLN A 693 5.48 45.20 54.64
C GLN A 693 4.64 45.86 55.74
N GLN A 694 3.49 45.28 56.10
CA GLN A 694 2.64 45.75 57.19
C GLN A 694 3.36 45.68 58.55
N LEU A 695 4.15 44.63 58.79
CA LEU A 695 5.04 44.51 59.96
C LEU A 695 6.10 45.60 60.04
N GLN A 696 6.51 46.18 58.91
CA GLN A 696 7.48 47.28 58.82
C GLN A 696 6.84 48.69 58.83
N GLN A 697 5.51 48.80 58.78
CA GLN A 697 4.81 50.08 58.78
C GLN A 697 4.86 50.80 60.14
N ALA A 698 4.69 52.12 60.09
CA ALA A 698 4.71 53.00 61.27
C ALA A 698 3.58 52.64 62.28
N PRO A 699 3.76 52.93 63.58
CA PRO A 699 2.84 52.51 64.65
C PRO A 699 1.38 52.95 64.45
N GLU A 700 1.14 54.11 63.85
CA GLU A 700 -0.21 54.62 63.57
C GLU A 700 -0.91 53.87 62.44
N GLN A 701 -0.17 53.47 61.39
CA GLN A 701 -0.69 52.65 60.30
C GLN A 701 -0.99 51.23 60.78
N LYS A 702 -0.12 50.63 61.61
CA LYS A 702 -0.39 49.33 62.26
C LYS A 702 -1.67 49.34 63.10
N LYS A 703 -1.92 50.40 63.86
CA LYS A 703 -3.16 50.55 64.63
C LYS A 703 -4.40 50.61 63.74
N ALA A 704 -4.34 51.34 62.63
CA ALA A 704 -5.46 51.42 61.68
C ALA A 704 -5.71 50.08 60.96
N THR A 705 -4.65 49.40 60.52
CA THR A 705 -4.73 48.07 59.88
C THR A 705 -5.22 47.01 60.85
N LEU A 706 -4.71 46.99 62.09
CA LEU A 706 -5.20 46.10 63.14
C LEU A 706 -6.70 46.31 63.41
N ALA A 707 -7.14 47.57 63.54
CA ALA A 707 -8.54 47.88 63.76
C ALA A 707 -9.43 47.39 62.60
N ALA A 708 -8.98 47.52 61.35
CA ALA A 708 -9.69 47.01 60.18
C ALA A 708 -9.74 45.46 60.15
N LEU A 709 -8.62 44.79 60.48
CA LEU A 709 -8.56 43.33 60.53
C LEU A 709 -9.40 42.75 61.68
N GLN A 710 -9.43 43.42 62.83
CA GLN A 710 -10.32 43.08 63.96
C GLN A 710 -11.78 43.21 63.57
N GLN A 711 -12.15 44.32 62.92
CA GLN A 711 -13.50 44.52 62.42
C GLN A 711 -13.90 43.44 61.40
N GLN A 712 -13.01 43.05 60.49
CA GLN A 712 -13.28 42.00 59.51
C GLN A 712 -13.41 40.61 60.17
N ALA A 713 -12.59 40.30 61.18
CA ALA A 713 -12.70 39.04 61.90
C ALA A 713 -13.98 38.98 62.75
N GLU A 714 -14.36 40.09 63.39
CA GLU A 714 -15.64 40.20 64.10
C GLU A 714 -16.82 39.97 63.16
N GLN A 715 -16.79 40.53 61.94
CA GLN A 715 -17.78 40.28 60.90
C GLN A 715 -17.86 38.80 60.51
N VAL A 716 -16.72 38.17 60.20
CA VAL A 716 -16.66 36.75 59.82
C VAL A 716 -17.10 35.85 60.98
N GLN A 717 -16.69 36.15 62.21
CA GLN A 717 -17.04 35.40 63.43
C GLN A 717 -18.53 35.55 63.77
N ALA A 718 -19.10 36.75 63.62
CA ALA A 718 -20.53 36.99 63.82
C ALA A 718 -21.37 36.13 62.86
N VAL A 719 -20.96 36.08 61.59
CA VAL A 719 -21.60 35.22 60.60
C VAL A 719 -21.42 33.75 60.96
N LEU A 720 -20.21 33.28 61.29
CA LEU A 720 -19.95 31.91 61.75
C LEU A 720 -20.80 31.50 62.97
N ASN A 721 -21.02 32.42 63.92
CA ASN A 721 -21.87 32.16 65.08
C ASN A 721 -23.34 32.06 64.67
N SER A 722 -23.81 32.94 63.79
CA SER A 722 -25.18 32.87 63.25
C SER A 722 -25.42 31.56 62.48
N LEU A 723 -24.40 31.04 61.77
CA LEU A 723 -24.48 29.74 61.10
C LEU A 723 -24.71 28.60 62.10
N LYS A 724 -23.94 28.56 63.20
CA LYS A 724 -24.06 27.54 64.24
C LYS A 724 -25.41 27.55 64.95
N GLU A 725 -25.97 28.73 65.20
CA GLU A 725 -27.32 28.86 65.79
C GLU A 725 -28.40 28.33 64.84
N THR A 726 -28.16 28.40 63.52
CA THR A 726 -29.09 27.87 62.50
C THR A 726 -28.96 26.35 62.35
N THR A 727 -27.77 25.76 62.57
CA THR A 727 -27.55 24.30 62.44
C THR A 727 -28.05 23.47 63.62
N TYR A 728 -28.25 24.07 64.80
CA TYR A 728 -28.71 23.37 66.01
C TYR A 728 -30.23 23.36 66.22
N VAL A 729 -30.99 24.01 65.33
CA VAL A 729 -32.45 24.15 65.43
C VAL A 729 -33.21 23.28 64.40
N ALA A 730 -32.49 22.57 63.51
CA ALA A 730 -33.08 21.70 62.49
C ALA A 730 -33.06 20.22 62.87
#